data_AF-A0A9D6PZY8-F1
#
_entry.id   AF-A0A9D6PZY8-F1
#
_cell.length_a   1.000
_cell.length_b   1.000
_cell.length_c   1.000
_cell.angle_alpha   90.00
_cell.angle_beta   90.00
_cell.angle_gamma   90.00
#
_symmetry.space_group_name_H-M   'P 1'
#
loop_
_entity.id
_entity.type
_entity.pdbx_description
1 polymer ?
#
loop_
_entity_poly.entity_id
_entity_poly.type
_entity_poly.pdbx_seq_one_letter_code
_entity_poly.pdbx_strand_id
1 'polypeptide(L)'
;MSMPLPTRSEEIRYLKGVGPKRALALEKIGIRSVRDLLYFFPRRYEDRSRFRTIQELKLGEAVTLRVEILKIYLRRLPRMMLFEMVVGDSTGVLHAVWFNQPYLRKQFSVGQKIILFGKIEFFRSKLQMQSPEYEILEEEEEAIHTGRITPVYPLTEGLFQRSLRTTLHEALAHQLDRTLEDHFPRDFRDSLALMELKEAVQEMHFPTSFETLKRARTRIVFDEFFLFEIRLMLKMKNLKTKYRSHPLRDQEKHLETFKSQIPFILTPSQEEALRQIFEDLKQSHPMNRLLQGDVGSGKTVVAAGALYLAAQNGLQGALLVPTELLAEQHYKKFAAWLGPLQGKKVGLLTSSTPQEKRQRLLAELKQNKIAVLIGTHALIQEDVKFQSLALLVTDEQHKFGVHQRCKLLYQDPRPHQLVMTATPIPRTLALTLYGDLKTSCMKELPRGRKPVKTYWIKRSNQPEILRHVRQEVSTGHQAYFIFPLIQETEKSDMLAATKEYEKLRLGIFRGIPMGLVHGRLEAYERDSLMTAFHRGEIKILVATSVIEVGVDNPNATLMIIENAERFGLSQLHQMRGRIGRGEHASECFLFGEPKTEEGNRRLQILTQTQDGFVIAEEDLKLRGPGEFFGTRQSGEFLFRIGNPMEDEALLLQARECASRLVESEVFEKSEQWQATKNLLDLMTLKY
;
A
#
# COMPACT_ATOMS: atom_id res chain seq x y z
N MET A 1 -14.02 -1.18 8.56
CA MET A 1 -14.68 -2.42 9.01
C MET A 1 -14.07 -3.53 8.19
N SER A 2 -13.52 -4.56 8.83
CA SER A 2 -13.05 -5.77 8.15
C SER A 2 -14.20 -6.44 7.39
N MET A 3 -13.89 -7.21 6.34
CA MET A 3 -14.90 -7.89 5.52
C MET A 3 -15.92 -8.64 6.39
N PRO A 4 -17.22 -8.34 6.35
CA PRO A 4 -18.21 -9.08 7.13
C PRO A 4 -18.27 -10.52 6.61
N LEU A 5 -18.25 -11.50 7.53
CA LEU A 5 -18.44 -12.92 7.19
C LEU A 5 -19.96 -13.17 7.15
N PRO A 6 -20.57 -13.56 6.01
CA PRO A 6 -22.01 -13.72 5.98
C PRO A 6 -22.53 -14.99 6.68
N THR A 7 -23.83 -14.89 6.90
CA THR A 7 -24.70 -15.46 7.93
C THR A 7 -24.95 -16.97 7.83
N ARG A 8 -24.27 -17.72 8.68
CA ARG A 8 -24.79 -18.97 9.29
C ARG A 8 -24.65 -18.93 10.82
N SER A 9 -24.65 -17.73 11.38
CA SER A 9 -24.39 -17.51 12.79
C SER A 9 -25.53 -16.73 13.41
N GLU A 10 -25.92 -17.17 14.61
CA GLU A 10 -26.92 -16.53 15.45
C GLU A 10 -26.64 -15.02 15.58
N GLU A 11 -27.69 -14.20 15.51
CA GLU A 11 -27.54 -12.76 15.69
C GLU A 11 -27.04 -12.46 17.10
N ILE A 12 -26.15 -11.48 17.23
CA ILE A 12 -25.44 -11.22 18.49
C ILE A 12 -26.39 -10.91 19.67
N ARG A 13 -27.61 -10.46 19.39
CA ARG A 13 -28.66 -10.16 20.39
C ARG A 13 -29.20 -11.38 21.13
N TYR A 14 -29.00 -12.59 20.61
CA TYR A 14 -29.44 -13.83 21.27
C TYR A 14 -28.33 -14.46 22.13
N LEU A 15 -27.11 -13.93 22.05
CA LEU A 15 -26.03 -14.33 22.94
C LEU A 15 -26.37 -13.88 24.37
N LYS A 16 -26.28 -14.82 25.32
CA LYS A 16 -26.42 -14.55 26.74
C LYS A 16 -25.48 -13.39 27.13
N GLY A 17 -25.96 -12.45 27.95
CA GLY A 17 -25.20 -11.26 28.32
C GLY A 17 -25.25 -10.08 27.33
N VAL A 18 -25.83 -10.23 26.12
CA VAL A 18 -25.96 -9.15 25.13
C VAL A 18 -27.41 -8.65 25.01
N GLY A 19 -27.75 -7.62 25.80
CA GLY A 19 -29.04 -6.93 25.66
C GLY A 19 -29.12 -5.97 24.47
N PRO A 20 -30.30 -5.40 24.14
CA PRO A 20 -30.52 -4.55 22.95
C PRO A 20 -29.57 -3.34 22.86
N LYS A 21 -29.29 -2.69 24.00
CA LYS A 21 -28.34 -1.57 24.07
C LYS A 21 -26.90 -1.98 23.75
N ARG A 22 -26.49 -3.19 24.16
CA ARG A 22 -25.14 -3.72 23.88
C ARG A 22 -25.02 -4.18 22.44
N ALA A 23 -26.05 -4.81 21.89
CA ALA A 23 -26.10 -5.18 20.48
C ALA A 23 -25.90 -3.95 19.57
N LEU A 24 -26.58 -2.82 19.85
CA LEU A 24 -26.38 -1.56 19.13
C LEU A 24 -24.96 -1.00 19.27
N ALA A 25 -24.32 -1.16 20.43
CA ALA A 25 -22.95 -0.72 20.65
C ALA A 25 -21.93 -1.60 19.90
N LEU A 26 -22.14 -2.92 19.88
CA LEU A 26 -21.34 -3.88 19.11
C LEU A 26 -21.49 -3.68 17.60
N GLU A 27 -22.70 -3.33 17.13
CA GLU A 27 -22.94 -3.04 15.72
C GLU A 27 -22.15 -1.81 15.24
N LYS A 28 -21.95 -0.79 16.09
CA LYS A 28 -21.13 0.39 15.76
C LYS A 28 -19.67 0.03 15.46
N ILE A 29 -19.15 -1.06 16.03
CA ILE A 29 -17.80 -1.58 15.75
C ILE A 29 -17.79 -2.70 14.70
N GLY A 30 -18.95 -2.97 14.07
CA GLY A 30 -19.08 -3.91 12.96
C GLY A 30 -19.41 -5.35 13.37
N ILE A 31 -19.77 -5.58 14.63
CA ILE A 31 -20.11 -6.92 15.14
C ILE A 31 -21.63 -7.08 15.12
N ARG A 32 -22.14 -7.93 14.21
CA ARG A 32 -23.58 -8.19 14.06
C ARG A 32 -23.98 -9.62 14.43
N SER A 33 -23.02 -10.54 14.36
CA SER A 33 -23.23 -11.96 14.63
C SER A 33 -22.23 -12.52 15.64
N VAL A 34 -22.53 -13.69 16.20
CA VAL A 34 -21.58 -14.42 17.06
C VAL A 34 -20.27 -14.70 16.31
N ARG A 35 -20.33 -14.97 15.01
CA ARG A 35 -19.13 -15.15 14.18
C ARG A 35 -18.29 -13.88 14.09
N ASP A 36 -18.92 -12.72 13.89
CA ASP A 36 -18.19 -11.45 13.86
C ASP A 36 -17.49 -11.19 15.19
N LEU A 37 -18.12 -11.57 16.31
CA LEU A 37 -17.53 -11.47 17.64
C LEU A 37 -16.30 -12.38 17.79
N LEU A 38 -16.39 -13.64 17.36
CA LEU A 38 -15.28 -14.61 17.43
C LEU A 38 -14.10 -14.28 16.51
N TYR A 39 -14.31 -13.50 15.45
CA TYR A 39 -13.22 -13.00 14.60
C TYR A 39 -12.86 -11.53 14.90
N PHE A 40 -13.32 -10.98 16.03
CA PHE A 40 -12.97 -9.64 16.49
C PHE A 40 -11.73 -9.71 17.39
N PHE A 41 -10.56 -9.85 16.77
CA PHE A 41 -9.33 -10.15 17.50
C PHE A 41 -8.74 -8.93 18.24
N PRO A 42 -7.94 -9.18 19.31
CA PRO A 42 -7.26 -8.13 20.06
C PRO A 42 -6.20 -7.40 19.21
N ARG A 43 -5.97 -6.10 19.48
CA ARG A 43 -4.90 -5.31 18.84
C ARG A 43 -3.54 -5.56 19.49
N ARG A 44 -3.53 -5.84 20.79
CA ARG A 44 -2.32 -6.14 21.56
C ARG A 44 -2.66 -7.06 22.72
N TYR A 45 -1.62 -7.68 23.26
CA TYR A 45 -1.69 -8.54 24.43
C TYR A 45 -0.83 -7.94 25.53
N GLU A 46 -1.36 -7.90 26.74
CA GLU A 46 -0.66 -7.41 27.92
C GLU A 46 -0.36 -8.59 28.84
N ASP A 47 0.92 -8.78 29.19
CA ASP A 47 1.30 -9.79 30.17
C ASP A 47 0.90 -9.33 31.58
N ARG A 48 -0.24 -9.84 32.06
CA ARG A 48 -0.74 -9.61 33.42
C ARG A 48 -0.58 -10.83 34.31
N SER A 49 0.26 -11.80 33.89
CA SER A 49 0.62 -12.97 34.69
C SER A 49 1.69 -12.67 35.74
N ARG A 50 2.53 -11.66 35.47
CA ARG A 50 3.63 -11.27 36.36
C ARG A 50 3.16 -10.25 37.38
N PHE A 51 2.88 -10.74 38.58
CA PHE A 51 2.69 -9.89 39.75
C PHE A 51 4.04 -9.33 40.20
N ARG A 52 4.10 -8.02 40.41
CA ARG A 52 5.23 -7.37 41.07
C ARG A 52 4.83 -6.95 42.48
N THR A 53 5.83 -6.69 43.31
CA THR A 53 5.65 -6.03 44.60
C THR A 53 5.74 -4.51 44.43
N ILE A 54 5.19 -3.75 45.38
CA ILE A 54 5.23 -2.27 45.36
C ILE A 54 6.68 -1.74 45.42
N GLN A 55 7.61 -2.49 46.00
CA GLN A 55 9.02 -2.11 46.06
C GLN A 55 9.75 -2.19 44.70
N GLU A 56 9.29 -3.06 43.80
CA GLU A 56 9.91 -3.28 42.48
C GLU A 56 9.41 -2.31 41.39
N LEU A 57 8.61 -1.32 41.79
CA LEU A 57 7.95 -0.40 40.87
C LEU A 57 8.93 0.61 40.27
N LYS A 58 8.88 0.75 38.94
CA LYS A 58 9.62 1.77 38.19
C LYS A 58 8.64 2.79 37.61
N LEU A 59 9.00 4.07 37.69
CA LEU A 59 8.17 5.16 37.17
C LEU A 59 7.98 5.01 35.66
N GLY A 60 6.74 5.16 35.21
CA GLY A 60 6.37 5.08 33.80
C GLY A 60 6.07 3.68 33.28
N GLU A 61 6.31 2.61 34.03
CA GLU A 61 5.97 1.24 33.65
C GLU A 61 4.51 0.90 33.98
N ALA A 62 3.88 0.08 33.14
CA ALA A 62 2.59 -0.55 33.43
C ALA A 62 2.82 -1.90 34.13
N VAL A 63 2.20 -2.10 35.29
CA VAL A 63 2.48 -3.23 36.18
C VAL A 63 1.19 -3.81 36.75
N THR A 64 1.21 -5.11 37.04
CA THR A 64 0.12 -5.81 37.73
C THR A 64 0.50 -6.04 39.19
N LEU A 65 -0.34 -5.61 40.12
CA LEU A 65 -0.10 -5.70 41.56
C LEU A 65 -1.25 -6.42 42.25
N ARG A 66 -0.93 -7.31 43.18
CA ARG A 66 -1.91 -7.90 44.11
C ARG A 66 -1.79 -7.18 45.44
N VAL A 67 -2.82 -6.45 45.82
CA VAL A 67 -2.79 -5.50 46.94
C VAL A 67 -4.06 -5.58 47.77
N GLU A 68 -3.96 -5.20 49.03
CA GLU A 68 -5.08 -5.07 49.94
C GLU A 68 -5.51 -3.60 50.04
N ILE A 69 -6.81 -3.35 50.07
CA ILE A 69 -7.36 -2.01 50.25
C ILE A 69 -7.18 -1.58 51.71
N LEU A 70 -6.28 -0.62 51.94
CA LEU A 70 -6.01 -0.08 53.27
C LEU A 70 -6.98 1.05 53.64
N LYS A 71 -7.23 1.98 52.71
CA LYS A 71 -8.12 3.14 52.94
C LYS A 71 -8.82 3.57 51.65
N ILE A 72 -10.02 4.14 51.78
CA ILE A 72 -10.77 4.70 50.65
C ILE A 72 -11.21 6.13 51.01
N TYR A 73 -10.98 7.06 50.09
CA TYR A 73 -11.39 8.46 50.20
C TYR A 73 -12.23 8.85 48.99
N LEU A 74 -13.26 9.65 49.23
CA LEU A 74 -14.01 10.34 48.18
C LEU A 74 -13.93 11.84 48.47
N ARG A 75 -13.28 12.60 47.59
CA ARG A 75 -13.04 14.04 47.76
C ARG A 75 -13.72 14.81 46.64
N ARG A 76 -14.36 15.92 46.99
CA ARG A 76 -14.92 16.86 46.00
C ARG A 76 -13.89 17.95 45.70
N LEU A 77 -13.42 18.01 44.46
CA LEU A 77 -12.55 19.08 43.96
C LEU A 77 -13.40 20.14 43.23
N PRO A 78 -12.87 21.36 42.99
CA PRO A 78 -13.66 22.48 42.46
C PRO A 78 -14.39 22.23 41.12
N ARG A 79 -13.93 21.26 40.31
CA ARG A 79 -14.54 20.92 39.00
C ARG A 79 -14.80 19.42 38.79
N MET A 80 -14.52 18.57 39.77
CA MET A 80 -14.59 17.11 39.62
C MET A 80 -14.64 16.39 40.96
N MET A 81 -15.08 15.13 40.96
CA MET A 81 -14.98 14.23 42.11
C MET A 81 -13.72 13.38 41.98
N LEU A 82 -12.99 13.17 43.07
CA LEU A 82 -11.81 12.31 43.13
C LEU A 82 -12.11 11.13 44.05
N PHE A 83 -12.08 9.92 43.50
CA PHE A 83 -12.06 8.68 44.27
C PHE A 83 -10.60 8.24 44.42
N GLU A 84 -10.11 8.15 45.65
CA GLU A 84 -8.74 7.75 45.97
C GLU A 84 -8.77 6.50 46.84
N MET A 85 -8.12 5.44 46.39
CA MET A 85 -7.98 4.19 47.10
C MET A 85 -6.50 3.98 47.46
N VAL A 86 -6.22 3.88 48.75
CA VAL A 86 -4.89 3.55 49.26
C VAL A 86 -4.82 2.05 49.40
N VAL A 87 -3.85 1.46 48.72
CA VAL A 87 -3.63 0.03 48.67
C VAL A 87 -2.22 -0.30 49.14
N GLY A 88 -2.02 -1.48 49.68
CA GLY A 88 -0.70 -1.93 50.12
C GLY A 88 -0.49 -3.42 49.90
N ASP A 89 0.78 -3.80 49.86
CA ASP A 89 1.23 -5.18 49.97
C ASP A 89 2.26 -5.29 51.12
N SER A 90 2.95 -6.42 51.24
CA SER A 90 3.98 -6.62 52.27
C SER A 90 5.21 -5.70 52.12
N THR A 91 5.32 -4.94 51.04
CA THR A 91 6.52 -4.17 50.66
C THR A 91 6.31 -2.67 50.60
N GLY A 92 5.07 -2.18 50.48
CA GLY A 92 4.82 -0.74 50.42
C GLY A 92 3.36 -0.33 50.29
N VAL A 93 3.15 0.95 49.98
CA VAL A 93 1.83 1.59 49.82
C VAL A 93 1.76 2.34 48.49
N LEU A 94 0.62 2.24 47.81
CA LEU A 94 0.33 2.88 46.52
C LEU A 94 -1.04 3.58 46.57
N HIS A 95 -1.18 4.68 45.82
CA HIS A 95 -2.46 5.40 45.67
C HIS A 95 -3.09 5.13 44.30
N ALA A 96 -4.26 4.52 44.24
CA ALA A 96 -5.04 4.39 43.01
C ALA A 96 -6.11 5.50 42.96
N VAL A 97 -6.12 6.31 41.88
CA VAL A 97 -6.97 7.51 41.80
C VAL A 97 -7.86 7.50 40.55
N TRP A 98 -9.16 7.75 40.71
CA TRP A 98 -10.12 7.88 39.61
C TRP A 98 -10.84 9.23 39.66
N PHE A 99 -10.88 9.92 38.52
CA PHE A 99 -11.59 11.19 38.37
C PHE A 99 -13.02 10.95 37.89
N ASN A 100 -14.00 11.62 38.52
CA ASN A 100 -15.43 11.58 38.21
C ASN A 100 -16.09 10.19 38.27
N GLN A 101 -15.56 9.26 39.09
CA GLN A 101 -16.11 7.91 39.27
C GLN A 101 -16.54 7.63 40.73
N PRO A 102 -17.53 8.35 41.28
CA PRO A 102 -17.95 8.18 42.68
C PRO A 102 -18.65 6.84 42.95
N TYR A 103 -19.17 6.17 41.90
CA TYR A 103 -19.85 4.88 42.02
C TYR A 103 -18.93 3.77 42.57
N LEU A 104 -17.61 3.88 42.35
CA LEU A 104 -16.61 2.92 42.84
C LEU A 104 -16.64 2.77 44.36
N ARG A 105 -17.04 3.81 45.09
CA ARG A 105 -17.16 3.75 46.56
C ARG A 105 -18.11 2.66 47.05
N LYS A 106 -19.13 2.31 46.26
CA LYS A 106 -20.10 1.25 46.59
C LYS A 106 -19.59 -0.16 46.26
N GLN A 107 -18.51 -0.27 45.48
CA GLN A 107 -17.99 -1.55 44.99
C GLN A 107 -16.83 -2.10 45.83
N PHE A 108 -16.19 -1.25 46.64
CA PHE A 108 -14.97 -1.62 47.38
C PHE A 108 -15.14 -1.45 48.89
N SER A 109 -14.62 -2.44 49.61
CA SER A 109 -14.53 -2.45 51.07
C SER A 109 -13.07 -2.45 51.53
N VAL A 110 -12.80 -1.81 52.67
CA VAL A 110 -11.47 -1.86 53.30
C VAL A 110 -11.18 -3.29 53.75
N GLY A 111 -9.94 -3.76 53.60
CA GLY A 111 -9.51 -5.14 53.86
C GLY A 111 -9.70 -6.11 52.70
N GLN A 112 -10.32 -5.67 51.60
CA GLN A 112 -10.54 -6.49 50.42
C GLN A 112 -9.24 -6.62 49.61
N LYS A 113 -8.91 -7.84 49.17
CA LYS A 113 -7.80 -8.09 48.26
C LYS A 113 -8.24 -7.85 46.83
N ILE A 114 -7.45 -7.07 46.10
CA ILE A 114 -7.73 -6.71 44.71
C ILE A 114 -6.46 -6.85 43.87
N ILE A 115 -6.65 -6.98 42.56
CA ILE A 115 -5.58 -6.84 41.59
C ILE A 115 -5.72 -5.49 40.91
N LEU A 116 -4.64 -4.73 40.82
CA LEU A 116 -4.57 -3.48 40.08
C LEU A 116 -3.61 -3.61 38.91
N PHE A 117 -4.01 -3.07 37.76
CA PHE A 117 -3.16 -2.92 36.60
C PHE A 117 -3.18 -1.47 36.12
N GLY A 118 -2.01 -0.86 36.02
CA GLY A 118 -1.91 0.53 35.59
C GLY A 118 -0.49 1.03 35.49
N LYS A 119 -0.34 2.21 34.91
CA LYS A 119 0.94 2.90 34.80
C LYS A 119 1.30 3.53 36.15
N ILE A 120 2.54 3.31 36.60
CA ILE A 120 3.06 3.93 37.82
C ILE A 120 3.47 5.37 37.53
N GLU A 121 2.94 6.29 38.32
CA GLU A 121 3.24 7.71 38.27
C GLU A 121 3.66 8.21 39.65
N PHE A 122 4.41 9.31 39.65
CA PHE A 122 4.75 10.02 40.88
C PHE A 122 4.14 11.41 40.82
N PHE A 123 3.19 11.69 41.70
CA PHE A 123 2.48 12.96 41.71
C PHE A 123 2.23 13.41 43.16
N ARG A 124 2.50 14.70 43.45
CA ARG A 124 2.38 15.29 44.80
C ARG A 124 3.08 14.45 45.89
N SER A 125 4.30 14.02 45.60
CA SER A 125 5.14 13.23 46.51
C SER A 125 4.57 11.85 46.86
N LYS A 126 3.67 11.30 46.04
CA LYS A 126 3.07 9.99 46.23
C LYS A 126 3.23 9.14 44.98
N LEU A 127 3.52 7.86 45.20
CA LEU A 127 3.42 6.84 44.17
C LEU A 127 1.93 6.58 43.90
N GLN A 128 1.49 6.74 42.66
CA GLN A 128 0.09 6.57 42.30
C GLN A 128 -0.12 5.89 40.95
N MET A 129 -1.29 5.28 40.78
CA MET A 129 -1.83 4.87 39.49
C MET A 129 -3.07 5.72 39.19
N GLN A 130 -3.08 6.36 38.03
CA GLN A 130 -4.27 7.07 37.54
C GLN A 130 -5.18 6.12 36.77
N SER A 131 -6.44 6.07 37.19
CA SER A 131 -7.52 5.24 36.65
C SER A 131 -7.09 3.79 36.32
N PRO A 132 -6.45 3.06 37.25
CA PRO A 132 -6.03 1.69 36.97
C PRO A 132 -7.24 0.79 36.72
N GLU A 133 -7.01 -0.26 35.93
CA GLU A 133 -7.94 -1.38 35.87
C GLU A 133 -7.87 -2.17 37.17
N TYR A 134 -9.00 -2.71 37.62
CA TYR A 134 -9.09 -3.44 38.89
C TYR A 134 -9.91 -4.72 38.74
N GLU A 135 -9.56 -5.72 39.54
CA GLU A 135 -10.34 -6.94 39.76
C GLU A 135 -10.42 -7.24 41.25
N ILE A 136 -11.61 -7.57 41.72
CA ILE A 136 -11.84 -8.01 43.09
C ILE A 136 -11.55 -9.50 43.13
N LEU A 137 -10.72 -9.94 44.07
CA LEU A 137 -10.50 -11.36 44.31
C LEU A 137 -11.64 -11.89 45.18
N GLU A 138 -12.58 -12.62 44.59
CA GLU A 138 -13.58 -13.44 45.30
C GLU A 138 -13.02 -14.86 45.49
N GLU A 139 -13.36 -15.54 46.59
CA GLU A 139 -12.63 -16.73 47.07
C GLU A 139 -12.73 -17.98 46.15
N GLU A 140 -13.59 -18.00 45.12
CA GLU A 140 -13.77 -19.20 44.25
C GLU A 140 -13.99 -18.95 42.75
N GLU A 141 -13.95 -17.71 42.22
CA GLU A 141 -14.08 -17.51 40.76
C GLU A 141 -12.71 -17.43 40.08
N GLU A 142 -12.47 -18.32 39.12
CA GLU A 142 -11.30 -18.25 38.23
C GLU A 142 -11.17 -16.86 37.64
N ALA A 143 -10.04 -16.18 37.87
CA ALA A 143 -9.79 -14.85 37.34
C ALA A 143 -9.76 -14.87 35.80
N ILE A 144 -10.90 -14.52 35.18
CA ILE A 144 -11.04 -14.37 33.72
C ILE A 144 -10.26 -13.14 33.22
N HIS A 145 -9.87 -12.21 34.12
CA HIS A 145 -9.31 -10.91 33.74
C HIS A 145 -7.90 -10.61 34.24
N THR A 146 -7.31 -11.45 35.12
CA THR A 146 -5.95 -11.26 35.68
C THR A 146 -5.22 -12.58 35.90
N GLY A 147 -3.88 -12.54 36.01
CA GLY A 147 -3.03 -13.72 36.14
C GLY A 147 -2.72 -14.45 34.83
N ARG A 148 -3.10 -13.87 33.68
CA ARG A 148 -2.97 -14.45 32.34
C ARG A 148 -2.56 -13.38 31.33
N ILE A 149 -2.13 -13.80 30.15
CA ILE A 149 -1.92 -12.90 29.01
C ILE A 149 -3.29 -12.33 28.60
N THR A 150 -3.43 -11.01 28.69
CA THR A 150 -4.73 -10.36 28.63
C THR A 150 -4.94 -9.63 27.30
N PRO A 151 -6.02 -9.94 26.54
CA PRO A 151 -6.29 -9.30 25.25
C PRO A 151 -6.81 -7.86 25.39
N VAL A 152 -6.31 -6.95 24.56
CA VAL A 152 -6.81 -5.57 24.47
C VAL A 152 -7.45 -5.32 23.11
N TYR A 153 -8.75 -5.06 23.12
CA TYR A 153 -9.56 -4.86 21.91
C TYR A 153 -9.65 -3.39 21.50
N PRO A 154 -9.84 -3.09 20.20
CA PRO A 154 -10.10 -1.73 19.74
C PRO A 154 -11.57 -1.34 20.03
N LEU A 155 -11.82 -0.59 21.11
CA LEU A 155 -13.17 -0.23 21.55
C LEU A 155 -13.53 1.24 21.26
N THR A 156 -14.82 1.50 21.04
CA THR A 156 -15.42 2.84 20.94
C THR A 156 -16.12 3.23 22.24
N GLU A 157 -16.46 4.51 22.38
CA GLU A 157 -17.20 5.06 23.53
C GLU A 157 -18.50 4.27 23.79
N GLY A 158 -18.68 3.81 25.04
CA GLY A 158 -19.82 2.99 25.48
C GLY A 158 -19.57 1.47 25.55
N LEU A 159 -18.41 0.97 25.11
CA LEU A 159 -17.97 -0.42 25.31
C LEU A 159 -16.77 -0.48 26.25
N PHE A 160 -16.78 -1.45 27.18
CA PHE A 160 -15.70 -1.67 28.14
C PHE A 160 -14.98 -2.99 27.87
N GLN A 161 -13.65 -3.02 28.02
CA GLN A 161 -12.81 -4.21 27.81
C GLN A 161 -13.33 -5.43 28.58
N ARG A 162 -13.66 -5.22 29.86
CA ARG A 162 -14.18 -6.27 30.75
C ARG A 162 -15.46 -6.89 30.19
N SER A 163 -16.43 -6.05 29.83
CA SER A 163 -17.71 -6.52 29.29
C SER A 163 -17.52 -7.33 28.01
N LEU A 164 -16.64 -6.88 27.11
CA LEU A 164 -16.38 -7.60 25.86
C LEU A 164 -15.70 -8.96 26.13
N ARG A 165 -14.71 -9.02 27.04
CA ARG A 165 -14.05 -10.27 27.43
C ARG A 165 -15.04 -11.27 28.02
N THR A 166 -15.95 -10.84 28.90
CA THR A 166 -16.98 -11.72 29.45
C THR A 166 -17.89 -12.28 28.35
N THR A 167 -18.37 -11.43 27.45
CA THR A 167 -19.20 -11.86 26.32
C THR A 167 -18.45 -12.82 25.37
N LEU A 168 -17.16 -12.57 25.11
CA LEU A 168 -16.32 -13.48 24.33
C LEU A 168 -16.11 -14.82 25.02
N HIS A 169 -15.92 -14.83 26.34
CA HIS A 169 -15.79 -16.06 27.10
C HIS A 169 -17.07 -16.90 27.02
N GLU A 170 -18.25 -16.29 27.17
CA GLU A 170 -19.54 -16.96 26.97
C GLU A 170 -19.72 -17.48 25.54
N ALA A 171 -19.31 -16.71 24.53
CA ALA A 171 -19.37 -17.13 23.13
C ALA A 171 -18.44 -18.33 22.84
N LEU A 172 -17.20 -18.30 23.35
CA LEU A 172 -16.25 -19.40 23.19
C LEU A 172 -16.73 -20.68 23.90
N ALA A 173 -17.30 -20.55 25.10
CA ALA A 173 -17.74 -21.71 25.88
C ALA A 173 -18.98 -22.42 25.29
N HIS A 174 -19.89 -21.69 24.63
CA HIS A 174 -21.19 -22.25 24.26
C HIS A 174 -21.52 -22.22 22.76
N GLN A 175 -20.82 -21.40 21.97
CA GLN A 175 -21.16 -21.19 20.56
C GLN A 175 -20.01 -21.54 19.60
N LEU A 176 -18.79 -21.81 20.10
CA LEU A 176 -17.62 -22.10 19.27
C LEU A 176 -17.86 -23.28 18.32
N ASP A 177 -18.35 -24.41 18.84
CA ASP A 177 -18.59 -25.62 18.05
C ASP A 177 -19.69 -25.50 17.01
N ARG A 178 -20.71 -24.67 17.30
CA ARG A 178 -21.84 -24.45 16.40
C ARG A 178 -21.54 -23.41 15.33
N THR A 179 -20.62 -22.49 15.62
CA THR A 179 -20.33 -21.33 14.78
C THR A 179 -19.15 -21.55 13.86
N LEU A 180 -18.13 -22.30 14.31
CA LEU A 180 -16.88 -22.52 13.57
C LEU A 180 -16.70 -23.99 13.22
N GLU A 181 -16.58 -24.23 11.92
CA GLU A 181 -16.14 -25.50 11.34
C GLU A 181 -14.72 -25.29 10.78
N ASP A 182 -13.79 -26.20 11.06
CA ASP A 182 -12.46 -26.14 10.44
C ASP A 182 -12.63 -26.40 8.94
N HIS A 183 -12.27 -25.40 8.13
CA HIS A 183 -12.48 -25.45 6.71
C HIS A 183 -11.39 -26.25 5.99
N PHE A 184 -10.27 -26.56 6.65
CA PHE A 184 -9.20 -27.37 6.08
C PHE A 184 -9.37 -28.86 6.36
N PRO A 185 -9.11 -29.73 5.36
CA PRO A 185 -8.98 -31.16 5.61
C PRO A 185 -7.88 -31.45 6.65
N ARG A 186 -8.12 -32.47 7.48
CA ARG A 186 -7.18 -32.88 8.53
C ARG A 186 -5.77 -33.15 7.99
N ASP A 187 -5.66 -33.89 6.88
CA ASP A 187 -4.37 -34.22 6.27
C ASP A 187 -3.61 -32.97 5.82
N PHE A 188 -4.32 -31.96 5.29
CA PHE A 188 -3.72 -30.70 4.88
C PHE A 188 -3.20 -29.92 6.09
N ARG A 189 -4.02 -29.82 7.14
CA ARG A 189 -3.65 -29.17 8.40
C ARG A 189 -2.43 -29.83 9.04
N ASP A 190 -2.44 -31.15 9.13
CA ASP A 190 -1.40 -31.94 9.80
C ASP A 190 -0.07 -31.84 9.01
N SER A 191 -0.12 -31.80 7.66
CA SER A 191 1.07 -31.61 6.81
C SER A 191 1.78 -30.26 7.00
N LEU A 192 1.05 -29.24 7.45
CA LEU A 192 1.55 -27.88 7.68
C LEU A 192 1.73 -27.57 9.17
N ALA A 193 1.53 -28.56 10.05
CA ALA A 193 1.54 -28.41 11.51
C ALA A 193 0.65 -27.26 12.03
N LEU A 194 -0.47 -27.01 11.34
CA LEU A 194 -1.39 -25.95 11.67
C LEU A 194 -2.26 -26.33 12.88
N MET A 195 -2.47 -25.38 13.79
CA MET A 195 -3.40 -25.52 14.92
C MET A 195 -4.83 -25.66 14.41
N GLU A 196 -5.71 -26.36 15.13
CA GLU A 196 -7.13 -26.41 14.77
C GLU A 196 -7.77 -25.01 14.81
N LEU A 197 -8.71 -24.72 13.90
CA LEU A 197 -9.32 -23.39 13.83
C LEU A 197 -9.96 -22.95 15.17
N LYS A 198 -10.65 -23.87 15.85
CA LYS A 198 -11.32 -23.61 17.13
C LYS A 198 -10.33 -23.25 18.22
N GLU A 199 -9.27 -24.05 18.34
CA GLU A 199 -8.15 -23.82 19.27
C GLU A 199 -7.45 -22.49 18.97
N ALA A 200 -7.20 -22.19 17.69
CA ALA A 200 -6.56 -20.95 17.28
C ALA A 200 -7.41 -19.72 17.64
N VAL A 201 -8.72 -19.76 17.42
CA VAL A 201 -9.60 -18.66 17.83
C VAL A 201 -9.62 -18.50 19.36
N GLN A 202 -9.68 -19.60 20.10
CA GLN A 202 -9.63 -19.56 21.57
C GLN A 202 -8.31 -18.96 22.08
N GLU A 203 -7.16 -19.42 21.59
CA GLU A 203 -5.84 -18.92 21.97
C GLU A 203 -5.59 -17.48 21.51
N MET A 204 -6.21 -17.02 20.41
CA MET A 204 -6.16 -15.62 20.00
C MET A 204 -6.90 -14.70 20.97
N HIS A 205 -7.94 -15.18 21.66
CA HIS A 205 -8.68 -14.38 22.64
C HIS A 205 -8.13 -14.56 24.06
N PHE A 206 -7.86 -15.79 24.47
CA PHE A 206 -7.41 -16.15 25.82
C PHE A 206 -6.18 -17.05 25.75
N PRO A 207 -5.02 -16.48 25.38
CA PRO A 207 -3.81 -17.26 25.20
C PRO A 207 -3.29 -17.86 26.50
N THR A 208 -2.95 -19.14 26.47
CA THR A 208 -2.30 -19.85 27.57
C THR A 208 -0.82 -19.47 27.71
N SER A 209 -0.15 -19.19 26.59
CA SER A 209 1.24 -18.74 26.52
C SER A 209 1.49 -17.84 25.30
N PHE A 210 2.60 -17.12 25.28
CA PHE A 210 3.01 -16.37 24.09
C PHE A 210 3.38 -17.30 22.91
N GLU A 211 3.78 -18.54 23.20
CA GLU A 211 4.11 -19.52 22.16
C GLU A 211 2.84 -20.07 21.48
N THR A 212 1.84 -20.46 22.25
CA THR A 212 0.53 -20.88 21.74
C THR A 212 -0.18 -19.74 21.02
N LEU A 213 -0.10 -18.51 21.54
CA LEU A 213 -0.56 -17.30 20.86
C LEU A 213 0.10 -17.14 19.48
N LYS A 214 1.41 -17.34 19.40
CA LYS A 214 2.14 -17.24 18.13
C LYS A 214 1.64 -18.29 17.14
N ARG A 215 1.44 -19.54 17.57
CA ARG A 215 0.88 -20.62 16.72
C ARG A 215 -0.55 -20.33 16.27
N ALA A 216 -1.38 -19.81 17.18
CA ALA A 216 -2.75 -19.40 16.90
C ALA A 216 -2.80 -18.27 15.87
N ARG A 217 -1.96 -17.23 16.05
CA ARG A 217 -1.79 -16.15 15.05
C ARG A 217 -1.35 -16.71 13.70
N THR A 218 -0.36 -17.59 13.68
CA THR A 218 0.10 -18.24 12.44
C THR A 218 -1.05 -18.92 11.71
N ARG A 219 -1.91 -19.67 12.42
CA ARG A 219 -3.09 -20.31 11.81
C ARG A 219 -4.03 -19.28 11.19
N ILE A 220 -4.44 -18.24 11.94
CA ILE A 220 -5.40 -17.25 11.44
C ILE A 220 -4.84 -16.43 10.26
N VAL A 221 -3.56 -16.05 10.32
CA VAL A 221 -2.89 -15.33 9.21
C VAL A 221 -2.78 -16.23 7.97
N PHE A 222 -2.45 -17.51 8.17
CA PHE A 222 -2.40 -18.47 7.07
C PHE A 222 -3.77 -18.65 6.41
N ASP A 223 -4.86 -18.78 7.20
CA ASP A 223 -6.23 -18.88 6.68
C ASP A 223 -6.57 -17.66 5.80
N GLU A 224 -6.27 -16.44 6.27
CA GLU A 224 -6.51 -15.21 5.52
C GLU A 224 -5.77 -15.19 4.17
N PHE A 225 -4.48 -15.52 4.19
CA PHE A 225 -3.67 -15.56 2.97
C PHE A 225 -4.06 -16.68 2.02
N PHE A 226 -4.34 -17.87 2.54
CA PHE A 226 -4.72 -19.04 1.74
C PHE A 226 -6.05 -18.81 1.03
N LEU A 227 -7.08 -18.32 1.75
CA LEU A 227 -8.38 -18.01 1.17
C LEU A 227 -8.30 -16.91 0.10
N PHE A 228 -7.42 -15.93 0.32
CA PHE A 228 -7.15 -14.90 -0.68
C PHE A 228 -6.48 -15.47 -1.94
N GLU A 229 -5.37 -16.22 -1.77
CA GLU A 229 -4.60 -16.79 -2.87
C GLU A 229 -5.41 -17.80 -3.68
N ILE A 230 -6.18 -18.69 -3.04
CA ILE A 230 -6.97 -19.68 -3.76
C ILE A 230 -8.07 -19.03 -4.60
N ARG A 231 -8.74 -18.01 -4.05
CA ARG A 231 -9.74 -17.25 -4.80
C ARG A 231 -9.14 -16.53 -5.99
N LEU A 232 -7.98 -15.92 -5.80
CA LEU A 232 -7.26 -15.23 -6.84
C LEU A 232 -6.89 -16.19 -7.98
N MET A 233 -6.40 -17.38 -7.65
CA MET A 233 -6.08 -18.43 -8.62
C MET A 233 -7.31 -18.95 -9.36
N LEU A 234 -8.44 -19.16 -8.66
CA LEU A 234 -9.71 -19.54 -9.29
C LEU A 234 -10.22 -18.44 -10.23
N LYS A 235 -10.10 -17.16 -9.84
CA LYS A 235 -10.41 -16.02 -10.71
C LYS A 235 -9.56 -16.05 -11.98
N MET A 236 -8.24 -16.28 -11.84
CA MET A 236 -7.33 -16.39 -12.99
C MET A 236 -7.66 -17.59 -13.88
N LYS A 237 -7.97 -18.76 -13.30
CA LYS A 237 -8.41 -19.96 -14.04
C LYS A 237 -9.69 -19.67 -14.82
N ASN A 238 -10.68 -19.04 -14.19
CA ASN A 238 -11.93 -18.63 -14.82
C ASN A 238 -11.72 -17.61 -15.95
N LEU A 239 -10.78 -16.67 -15.81
CA LEU A 239 -10.44 -15.75 -16.90
C LEU A 239 -9.87 -16.49 -18.11
N LYS A 240 -9.02 -17.49 -17.88
CA LYS A 240 -8.42 -18.31 -18.96
C LYS A 240 -9.44 -19.18 -19.68
N THR A 241 -10.43 -19.71 -18.98
CA THR A 241 -11.47 -20.57 -19.57
C THR A 241 -12.58 -19.77 -20.24
N LYS A 242 -12.96 -18.63 -19.65
CA LYS A 242 -14.09 -17.82 -20.11
C LYS A 242 -13.78 -16.93 -21.31
N TYR A 243 -12.57 -16.37 -21.37
CA TYR A 243 -12.20 -15.40 -22.40
C TYR A 243 -11.10 -15.93 -23.31
N ARG A 244 -11.25 -15.70 -24.60
CA ARG A 244 -10.21 -15.96 -25.61
C ARG A 244 -9.46 -14.68 -25.96
N SER A 245 -8.23 -14.80 -26.41
CA SER A 245 -7.39 -13.72 -26.95
C SER A 245 -6.74 -14.17 -28.25
N HIS A 246 -6.21 -13.21 -29.02
CA HIS A 246 -5.46 -13.48 -30.25
C HIS A 246 -4.04 -13.96 -29.93
N PRO A 247 -3.69 -15.24 -30.18
CA PRO A 247 -2.34 -15.73 -29.95
C PRO A 247 -1.36 -15.11 -30.94
N LEU A 248 -0.25 -14.55 -30.45
CA LEU A 248 0.79 -13.93 -31.25
C LEU A 248 1.94 -14.91 -31.53
N ARG A 249 2.28 -15.11 -32.81
CA ARG A 249 3.25 -16.11 -33.29
C ARG A 249 4.58 -15.46 -33.70
N ASP A 250 5.56 -16.32 -34.03
CA ASP A 250 6.87 -15.97 -34.60
C ASP A 250 7.71 -15.00 -33.76
N GLN A 251 7.67 -15.21 -32.45
CA GLN A 251 8.20 -14.32 -31.43
C GLN A 251 9.71 -14.10 -31.56
N GLU A 252 10.49 -15.18 -31.76
CA GLU A 252 11.94 -15.11 -31.88
C GLU A 252 12.37 -14.31 -33.11
N LYS A 253 11.76 -14.58 -34.26
CA LYS A 253 12.03 -13.86 -35.51
C LYS A 253 11.72 -12.37 -35.38
N HIS A 254 10.57 -12.03 -34.81
CA HIS A 254 10.17 -10.64 -34.63
C HIS A 254 11.01 -9.94 -33.55
N LEU A 255 11.44 -10.65 -32.50
CA LEU A 255 12.34 -10.10 -31.49
C LEU A 255 13.68 -9.68 -32.09
N GLU A 256 14.33 -10.55 -32.85
CA GLU A 256 15.61 -10.25 -33.49
C GLU A 256 15.49 -9.10 -34.49
N THR A 257 14.38 -9.05 -35.24
CA THR A 257 14.10 -7.92 -36.13
C THR A 257 13.95 -6.62 -35.34
N PHE A 258 13.22 -6.63 -34.22
CA PHE A 258 13.05 -5.44 -33.38
C PHE A 258 14.39 -4.99 -32.75
N LYS A 259 15.19 -5.94 -32.26
CA LYS A 259 16.54 -5.66 -31.69
C LYS A 259 17.45 -4.96 -32.69
N SER A 260 17.37 -5.31 -33.98
CA SER A 260 18.17 -4.66 -35.03
C SER A 260 17.67 -3.25 -35.42
N GLN A 261 16.44 -2.87 -35.05
CA GLN A 261 15.86 -1.55 -35.36
C GLN A 261 16.12 -0.49 -34.27
N ILE A 262 16.41 -0.91 -33.03
CA ILE A 262 16.65 0.01 -31.91
C ILE A 262 18.13 0.42 -31.84
N PRO A 263 18.43 1.68 -31.44
CA PRO A 263 19.80 2.19 -31.46
C PRO A 263 20.64 1.78 -30.23
N PHE A 264 20.21 0.77 -29.46
CA PHE A 264 20.86 0.33 -28.23
C PHE A 264 20.63 -1.16 -27.96
N ILE A 265 21.49 -1.74 -27.15
CA ILE A 265 21.42 -3.15 -26.76
C ILE A 265 20.51 -3.29 -25.53
N LEU A 266 19.61 -4.26 -25.56
CA LEU A 266 18.74 -4.57 -24.43
C LEU A 266 19.55 -5.14 -23.26
N THR A 267 19.19 -4.77 -22.04
CA THR A 267 19.77 -5.37 -20.82
C THR A 267 19.21 -6.79 -20.60
N PRO A 268 19.92 -7.71 -19.93
CA PRO A 268 19.40 -9.03 -19.57
C PRO A 268 18.01 -8.99 -18.93
N SER A 269 17.75 -8.04 -18.03
CA SER A 269 16.43 -7.90 -17.38
C SER A 269 15.30 -7.44 -18.34
N GLN A 270 15.63 -6.69 -19.40
CA GLN A 270 14.69 -6.31 -20.46
C GLN A 270 14.39 -7.49 -21.38
N GLU A 271 15.40 -8.28 -21.73
CA GLU A 271 15.24 -9.48 -22.57
C GLU A 271 14.40 -10.54 -21.84
N GLU A 272 14.66 -10.78 -20.56
CA GLU A 272 13.87 -11.70 -19.74
C GLU A 272 12.41 -11.22 -19.60
N ALA A 273 12.19 -9.92 -19.39
CA ALA A 273 10.84 -9.35 -19.34
C ALA A 273 10.09 -9.54 -20.68
N LEU A 274 10.75 -9.28 -21.82
CA LEU A 274 10.18 -9.52 -23.14
C LEU A 274 9.87 -11.00 -23.36
N ARG A 275 10.78 -11.91 -22.99
CA ARG A 275 10.57 -13.36 -23.10
C ARG A 275 9.34 -13.83 -22.31
N GLN A 276 9.19 -13.37 -21.07
CA GLN A 276 8.03 -13.67 -20.23
C GLN A 276 6.72 -13.11 -20.79
N ILE A 277 6.76 -11.90 -21.35
CA ILE A 277 5.61 -11.28 -22.01
C ILE A 277 5.24 -12.08 -23.27
N PHE A 278 6.23 -12.45 -24.08
CA PHE A 278 6.02 -13.17 -25.33
C PHE A 278 5.43 -14.56 -25.08
N GLU A 279 5.92 -15.28 -24.08
CA GLU A 279 5.36 -16.59 -23.70
C GLU A 279 3.87 -16.50 -23.33
N ASP A 280 3.46 -15.44 -22.64
CA ASP A 280 2.04 -15.20 -22.33
C ASP A 280 1.24 -14.72 -23.55
N LEU A 281 1.83 -13.92 -24.45
CA LEU A 281 1.19 -13.46 -25.69
C LEU A 281 0.97 -14.59 -26.71
N LYS A 282 1.69 -15.71 -26.57
CA LYS A 282 1.50 -16.92 -27.39
C LYS A 282 0.17 -17.62 -27.11
N GLN A 283 -0.36 -17.43 -25.90
CA GLN A 283 -1.49 -18.20 -25.39
C GLN A 283 -2.81 -17.72 -26.03
N SER A 284 -3.78 -18.63 -26.12
CA SER A 284 -5.13 -18.33 -26.65
C SER A 284 -6.05 -17.67 -25.62
N HIS A 285 -5.55 -17.37 -24.42
CA HIS A 285 -6.26 -16.67 -23.37
C HIS A 285 -5.61 -15.30 -23.07
N PRO A 286 -6.36 -14.32 -22.54
CA PRO A 286 -5.81 -12.99 -22.25
C PRO A 286 -4.60 -13.06 -21.30
N MET A 287 -3.57 -12.28 -21.63
CA MET A 287 -2.45 -12.01 -20.73
C MET A 287 -2.86 -10.88 -19.81
N ASN A 288 -2.59 -11.01 -18.51
CA ASN A 288 -2.71 -9.95 -17.53
C ASN A 288 -1.37 -9.85 -16.81
N ARG A 289 -0.54 -8.86 -17.18
CA ARG A 289 0.83 -8.76 -16.68
C ARG A 289 1.19 -7.34 -16.22
N LEU A 290 1.87 -7.24 -15.09
CA LEU A 290 2.45 -6.03 -14.53
C LEU A 290 3.96 -6.04 -14.78
N LEU A 291 4.42 -5.10 -15.61
CA LEU A 291 5.83 -4.80 -15.81
C LEU A 291 6.27 -3.74 -14.81
N GLN A 292 7.13 -4.14 -13.89
CA GLN A 292 7.74 -3.28 -12.88
C GLN A 292 9.18 -3.01 -13.24
N GLY A 293 9.63 -1.80 -12.97
CA GLY A 293 11.04 -1.48 -13.01
C GLY A 293 11.28 -0.06 -12.54
N ASP A 294 12.51 0.24 -12.17
CA ASP A 294 12.87 1.57 -11.70
C ASP A 294 12.64 2.65 -12.78
N VAL A 295 12.58 3.92 -12.39
CA VAL A 295 12.48 5.06 -13.29
C VAL A 295 13.68 5.03 -14.25
N GLY A 296 13.42 4.91 -15.55
CA GLY A 296 14.47 4.82 -16.57
C GLY A 296 15.07 3.43 -16.77
N SER A 297 14.49 2.36 -16.22
CA SER A 297 14.90 0.97 -16.50
C SER A 297 14.62 0.52 -17.95
N GLY A 298 13.89 1.31 -18.73
CA GLY A 298 13.55 0.99 -20.12
C GLY A 298 12.22 0.24 -20.31
N LYS A 299 11.27 0.33 -19.37
CA LYS A 299 9.91 -0.24 -19.53
C LYS A 299 9.27 0.08 -20.88
N THR A 300 9.49 1.29 -21.38
CA THR A 300 8.99 1.76 -22.67
C THR A 300 9.49 0.93 -23.86
N VAL A 301 10.74 0.43 -23.86
CA VAL A 301 11.24 -0.42 -24.96
C VAL A 301 10.62 -1.81 -24.91
N VAL A 302 10.37 -2.34 -23.72
CA VAL A 302 9.68 -3.63 -23.53
C VAL A 302 8.24 -3.55 -24.03
N ALA A 303 7.51 -2.46 -23.72
CA ALA A 303 6.19 -2.20 -24.29
C ALA A 303 6.22 -2.05 -25.81
N ALA A 304 7.22 -1.36 -26.36
CA ALA A 304 7.39 -1.22 -27.80
C ALA A 304 7.61 -2.59 -28.48
N GLY A 305 8.43 -3.47 -27.91
CA GLY A 305 8.65 -4.82 -28.44
C GLY A 305 7.37 -5.68 -28.41
N ALA A 306 6.57 -5.58 -27.36
CA ALA A 306 5.28 -6.27 -27.28
C ALA A 306 4.25 -5.74 -28.31
N LEU A 307 4.18 -4.43 -28.51
CA LEU A 307 3.32 -3.80 -29.51
C LEU A 307 3.79 -4.07 -30.94
N TYR A 308 5.11 -4.15 -31.15
CA TYR A 308 5.71 -4.56 -32.42
C TYR A 308 5.27 -5.98 -32.82
N LEU A 309 5.31 -6.92 -31.88
CA LEU A 309 4.89 -8.30 -32.12
C LEU A 309 3.41 -8.38 -32.55
N ALA A 310 2.53 -7.62 -31.87
CA ALA A 310 1.11 -7.53 -32.24
C ALA A 310 0.92 -6.98 -33.66
N ALA A 311 1.66 -5.91 -33.99
CA ALA A 311 1.62 -5.29 -35.31
C ALA A 311 2.09 -6.22 -36.42
N GLN A 312 3.18 -6.97 -36.20
CA GLN A 312 3.72 -7.93 -37.17
C GLN A 312 2.82 -9.14 -37.40
N ASN A 313 1.98 -9.49 -36.43
CA ASN A 313 0.91 -10.49 -36.58
C ASN A 313 -0.34 -9.91 -37.27
N GLY A 314 -0.27 -8.69 -37.84
CA GLY A 314 -1.37 -8.05 -38.56
C GLY A 314 -2.48 -7.49 -37.67
N LEU A 315 -2.28 -7.49 -36.34
CA LEU A 315 -3.23 -7.03 -35.33
C LEU A 315 -2.89 -5.61 -34.87
N GLN A 316 -3.78 -5.02 -34.07
CA GLN A 316 -3.62 -3.66 -33.55
C GLN A 316 -3.21 -3.67 -32.08
N GLY A 317 -2.41 -2.68 -31.69
CA GLY A 317 -2.03 -2.43 -30.31
C GLY A 317 -2.39 -1.02 -29.87
N ALA A 318 -2.57 -0.82 -28.57
CA ALA A 318 -2.83 0.49 -27.98
C ALA A 318 -1.90 0.76 -26.80
N LEU A 319 -1.43 2.00 -26.67
CA LEU A 319 -0.67 2.48 -25.51
C LEU A 319 -1.41 3.65 -24.87
N LEU A 320 -1.94 3.44 -23.67
CA LEU A 320 -2.57 4.46 -22.85
C LEU A 320 -1.55 5.12 -21.92
N VAL A 321 -1.49 6.44 -21.98
CA VAL A 321 -0.48 7.27 -21.31
C VAL A 321 -1.19 8.37 -20.50
N PRO A 322 -0.67 8.80 -19.34
CA PRO A 322 -1.40 9.74 -18.47
C PRO A 322 -1.48 11.18 -18.98
N THR A 323 -0.55 11.65 -19.81
CA THR A 323 -0.51 13.04 -20.28
C THR A 323 -0.26 13.13 -21.79
N GLU A 324 -0.68 14.23 -22.41
CA GLU A 324 -0.51 14.45 -23.85
C GLU A 324 0.96 14.57 -24.22
N LEU A 325 1.76 15.27 -23.42
CA LEU A 325 3.20 15.41 -23.64
C LEU A 325 3.91 14.05 -23.64
N LEU A 326 3.58 13.17 -22.70
CA LEU A 326 4.11 11.80 -22.70
C LEU A 326 3.63 11.02 -23.93
N ALA A 327 2.36 11.15 -24.32
CA ALA A 327 1.83 10.48 -25.51
C ALA A 327 2.57 10.92 -26.78
N GLU A 328 2.88 12.21 -26.94
CA GLU A 328 3.69 12.73 -28.04
C GLU A 328 5.14 12.22 -28.02
N GLN A 329 5.76 12.15 -26.84
CA GLN A 329 7.11 11.61 -26.69
C GLN A 329 7.16 10.13 -27.06
N HIS A 330 6.19 9.34 -26.58
CA HIS A 330 6.07 7.94 -26.96
C HIS A 330 5.80 7.78 -28.45
N TYR A 331 4.92 8.60 -29.04
CA TYR A 331 4.66 8.60 -30.48
C TYR A 331 5.93 8.79 -31.30
N LYS A 332 6.77 9.78 -30.98
CA LYS A 332 8.04 10.01 -31.69
C LYS A 332 9.00 8.83 -31.54
N LYS A 333 9.16 8.31 -30.32
CA LYS A 333 10.04 7.15 -30.05
C LYS A 333 9.56 5.90 -30.78
N PHE A 334 8.26 5.60 -30.71
CA PHE A 334 7.66 4.41 -31.33
C PHE A 334 7.66 4.52 -32.86
N ALA A 335 7.39 5.69 -33.42
CA ALA A 335 7.49 5.90 -34.87
C ALA A 335 8.92 5.69 -35.38
N ALA A 336 9.94 6.04 -34.58
CA ALA A 336 11.34 5.77 -34.90
C ALA A 336 11.72 4.29 -34.74
N TRP A 337 11.31 3.64 -33.63
CA TRP A 337 11.71 2.27 -33.31
C TRP A 337 10.95 1.18 -34.08
N LEU A 338 9.66 1.39 -34.35
CA LEU A 338 8.80 0.35 -34.93
C LEU A 338 8.93 0.22 -36.45
N GLY A 339 9.66 1.13 -37.11
CA GLY A 339 9.92 1.10 -38.54
C GLY A 339 8.65 0.97 -39.40
N PRO A 340 8.77 0.44 -40.63
CA PRO A 340 7.61 0.13 -41.46
C PRO A 340 6.86 -1.11 -40.95
N LEU A 341 5.65 -0.90 -40.41
CA LEU A 341 4.78 -1.95 -39.86
C LEU A 341 3.92 -2.61 -40.95
N GLN A 342 4.55 -3.24 -41.95
CA GLN A 342 3.85 -3.87 -43.09
C GLN A 342 2.88 -2.90 -43.81
N GLY A 343 3.29 -1.64 -43.99
CA GLY A 343 2.46 -0.59 -44.60
C GLY A 343 1.44 0.07 -43.66
N LYS A 344 1.37 -0.35 -42.39
CA LYS A 344 0.59 0.33 -41.36
C LYS A 344 1.43 1.38 -40.64
N LYS A 345 0.76 2.29 -39.93
CA LYS A 345 1.40 3.39 -39.20
C LYS A 345 1.14 3.36 -37.70
N VAL A 346 1.99 4.06 -36.96
CA VAL A 346 1.72 4.48 -35.58
C VAL A 346 0.84 5.73 -35.62
N GLY A 347 -0.21 5.76 -34.79
CA GLY A 347 -1.12 6.90 -34.63
C GLY A 347 -0.98 7.54 -33.25
N LEU A 348 -1.37 8.81 -33.15
CA LEU A 348 -1.46 9.56 -31.90
C LEU A 348 -2.87 10.12 -31.74
N LEU A 349 -3.50 9.86 -30.60
CA LEU A 349 -4.82 10.41 -30.24
C LEU A 349 -4.77 11.02 -28.84
N THR A 350 -4.88 12.35 -28.77
CA THR A 350 -4.93 13.13 -27.52
C THR A 350 -6.27 13.86 -27.41
N SER A 351 -6.55 14.47 -26.25
CA SER A 351 -7.73 15.33 -26.07
C SER A 351 -7.63 16.61 -26.93
N SER A 352 -6.43 17.10 -27.18
CA SER A 352 -6.12 18.25 -28.05
C SER A 352 -6.14 17.95 -29.55
N THR A 353 -6.36 16.70 -29.97
CA THR A 353 -6.37 16.36 -31.41
C THR A 353 -7.56 17.02 -32.12
N PRO A 354 -7.33 17.82 -33.19
CA PRO A 354 -8.40 18.49 -33.93
C PRO A 354 -9.45 17.50 -34.46
N GLN A 355 -10.72 17.92 -34.46
CA GLN A 355 -11.85 17.03 -34.76
C GLN A 355 -11.76 16.37 -36.15
N GLU A 356 -11.34 17.10 -37.18
CA GLU A 356 -11.15 16.56 -38.53
C GLU A 356 -10.08 15.46 -38.57
N LYS A 357 -8.93 15.71 -37.92
CA LYS A 357 -7.83 14.75 -37.80
C LYS A 357 -8.26 13.52 -36.98
N ARG A 358 -9.04 13.73 -35.91
CA ARG A 358 -9.61 12.65 -35.09
C ARG A 358 -10.52 11.76 -35.94
N GLN A 359 -11.46 12.33 -36.68
CA GLN A 359 -12.37 11.54 -37.54
C GLN A 359 -11.60 10.70 -38.57
N ARG A 360 -10.59 11.29 -39.21
CA ARG A 360 -9.71 10.56 -40.13
C ARG A 360 -8.96 9.41 -39.45
N LEU A 361 -8.37 9.66 -38.28
CA LEU A 361 -7.64 8.63 -37.52
C LEU A 361 -8.57 7.47 -37.11
N LEU A 362 -9.79 7.77 -36.66
CA LEU A 362 -10.77 6.75 -36.29
C LEU A 362 -11.25 5.94 -37.49
N ALA A 363 -11.40 6.56 -38.66
CA ALA A 363 -11.71 5.85 -39.90
C ALA A 363 -10.56 4.92 -40.32
N GLU A 364 -9.32 5.40 -40.26
CA GLU A 364 -8.12 4.60 -40.54
C GLU A 364 -7.92 3.46 -39.53
N LEU A 365 -8.29 3.68 -38.26
CA LEU A 365 -8.24 2.67 -37.21
C LEU A 365 -9.18 1.49 -37.50
N LYS A 366 -10.42 1.79 -37.90
CA LYS A 366 -11.41 0.79 -38.33
C LYS A 366 -10.99 0.05 -39.60
N GLN A 367 -10.24 0.71 -40.49
CA GLN A 367 -9.69 0.10 -41.70
C GLN A 367 -8.39 -0.69 -41.47
N ASN A 368 -7.96 -0.87 -40.22
CA ASN A 368 -6.71 -1.56 -39.85
C ASN A 368 -5.44 -0.95 -40.50
N LYS A 369 -5.47 0.36 -40.83
CA LYS A 369 -4.31 1.10 -41.36
C LYS A 369 -3.37 1.61 -40.25
N ILE A 370 -3.87 1.66 -39.02
CA ILE A 370 -3.09 2.01 -37.82
C ILE A 370 -2.78 0.72 -37.07
N ALA A 371 -1.49 0.40 -36.94
CA ALA A 371 -1.03 -0.78 -36.21
C ALA A 371 -0.91 -0.53 -34.71
N VAL A 372 -0.41 0.65 -34.32
CA VAL A 372 -0.27 1.03 -32.91
C VAL A 372 -0.88 2.40 -32.70
N LEU A 373 -1.81 2.52 -31.76
CA LEU A 373 -2.43 3.80 -31.40
C LEU A 373 -1.97 4.22 -30.00
N ILE A 374 -1.29 5.35 -29.91
CA ILE A 374 -0.81 5.92 -28.63
C ILE A 374 -1.71 7.08 -28.25
N GLY A 375 -2.07 7.20 -26.98
CA GLY A 375 -2.98 8.27 -26.58
C GLY A 375 -3.25 8.37 -25.10
N THR A 376 -3.99 9.41 -24.74
CA THR A 376 -4.42 9.67 -23.35
C THR A 376 -5.78 9.02 -23.08
N HIS A 377 -6.49 9.46 -22.03
CA HIS A 377 -7.86 9.04 -21.76
C HIS A 377 -8.83 9.19 -22.95
N ALA A 378 -8.46 9.98 -23.97
CA ALA A 378 -9.15 10.03 -25.25
C ALA A 378 -9.31 8.64 -25.93
N LEU A 379 -8.41 7.69 -25.68
CA LEU A 379 -8.48 6.32 -26.22
C LEU A 379 -9.65 5.49 -25.66
N ILE A 380 -10.17 5.83 -24.49
CA ILE A 380 -11.20 5.04 -23.78
C ILE A 380 -12.60 5.55 -24.14
N GLN A 381 -12.72 6.58 -24.98
CA GLN A 381 -14.00 7.12 -25.43
C GLN A 381 -14.75 6.15 -26.34
N GLU A 382 -16.07 6.22 -26.36
CA GLU A 382 -16.94 5.21 -27.01
C GLU A 382 -16.82 5.15 -28.54
N ASP A 383 -16.35 6.23 -29.15
CA ASP A 383 -16.15 6.35 -30.60
C ASP A 383 -14.87 5.63 -31.08
N VAL A 384 -13.95 5.29 -30.17
CA VAL A 384 -12.70 4.59 -30.47
C VAL A 384 -12.97 3.09 -30.62
N LYS A 385 -13.07 2.64 -31.87
CA LYS A 385 -13.29 1.23 -32.23
C LYS A 385 -12.14 0.70 -33.07
N PHE A 386 -11.44 -0.29 -32.52
CA PHE A 386 -10.41 -1.05 -33.23
C PHE A 386 -11.08 -2.14 -34.09
N GLN A 387 -10.42 -2.51 -35.19
CA GLN A 387 -10.82 -3.66 -36.00
C GLN A 387 -10.40 -4.97 -35.33
N SER A 388 -9.18 -5.00 -34.77
CA SER A 388 -8.61 -6.21 -34.15
C SER A 388 -7.55 -5.84 -33.10
N LEU A 389 -7.99 -5.34 -31.94
CA LEU A 389 -7.11 -5.01 -30.83
C LEU A 389 -6.60 -6.29 -30.16
N ALA A 390 -5.29 -6.51 -30.19
CA ALA A 390 -4.65 -7.67 -29.59
C ALA A 390 -3.90 -7.35 -28.29
N LEU A 391 -3.38 -6.13 -28.12
CA LEU A 391 -2.62 -5.74 -26.94
C LEU A 391 -2.97 -4.32 -26.50
N LEU A 392 -3.35 -4.17 -25.23
CA LEU A 392 -3.48 -2.89 -24.54
C LEU A 392 -2.35 -2.73 -23.51
N VAL A 393 -1.52 -1.73 -23.71
CA VAL A 393 -0.49 -1.31 -22.76
C VAL A 393 -0.96 -0.07 -22.01
N THR A 394 -0.81 -0.03 -20.69
CA THR A 394 -1.16 1.11 -19.84
C THR A 394 0.03 1.54 -19.00
N ASP A 395 0.45 2.80 -19.08
CA ASP A 395 1.58 3.35 -18.32
C ASP A 395 1.12 4.15 -17.09
N GLU A 396 1.86 4.02 -15.98
CA GLU A 396 1.70 4.73 -14.70
C GLU A 396 0.27 4.75 -14.13
N GLN A 397 -0.22 3.58 -13.70
CA GLN A 397 -1.53 3.47 -13.06
C GLN A 397 -1.50 3.90 -11.58
N HIS A 398 -1.18 5.17 -11.31
CA HIS A 398 -1.37 5.79 -9.99
C HIS A 398 -2.40 6.90 -10.08
N LYS A 399 -3.67 6.54 -10.28
CA LYS A 399 -4.89 7.29 -9.91
C LYS A 399 -6.10 6.73 -10.69
N PHE A 400 -6.94 5.97 -9.98
CA PHE A 400 -8.35 5.65 -10.26
C PHE A 400 -8.68 4.68 -11.40
N GLY A 401 -9.44 3.62 -11.08
CA GLY A 401 -10.67 3.17 -11.77
C GLY A 401 -10.62 2.76 -13.25
N VAL A 402 -9.51 2.95 -13.97
CA VAL A 402 -9.40 2.67 -15.41
C VAL A 402 -9.62 1.19 -15.69
N HIS A 403 -9.13 0.28 -14.84
CA HIS A 403 -9.30 -1.16 -15.05
C HIS A 403 -10.78 -1.60 -15.02
N GLN A 404 -11.60 -1.01 -14.14
CA GLN A 404 -13.05 -1.30 -14.06
C GLN A 404 -13.87 -0.59 -15.15
N ARG A 405 -13.31 0.43 -15.83
CA ARG A 405 -14.02 1.29 -16.79
C ARG A 405 -13.49 1.21 -18.23
N CYS A 406 -12.37 0.52 -18.47
CA CYS A 406 -11.76 0.47 -19.80
C CYS A 406 -12.53 -0.50 -20.71
N LYS A 407 -13.50 0.05 -21.47
CA LYS A 407 -14.31 -0.70 -22.44
C LYS A 407 -13.49 -1.50 -23.46
N LEU A 408 -12.25 -1.06 -23.74
CA LEU A 408 -11.32 -1.77 -24.64
C LEU A 408 -10.98 -3.19 -24.16
N LEU A 409 -11.05 -3.46 -22.85
CA LEU A 409 -10.79 -4.80 -22.29
C LEU A 409 -11.96 -5.78 -22.45
N TYR A 410 -13.16 -5.29 -22.79
CA TYR A 410 -14.37 -6.12 -22.91
C TYR A 410 -14.71 -6.47 -24.36
N GLN A 411 -13.74 -6.43 -25.26
CA GLN A 411 -13.87 -6.90 -26.64
C GLN A 411 -13.82 -8.44 -26.68
N ASP A 412 -14.37 -9.03 -27.75
CA ASP A 412 -14.25 -10.46 -28.04
C ASP A 412 -13.65 -10.65 -29.44
N PRO A 413 -12.45 -11.23 -29.58
CA PRO A 413 -11.55 -11.71 -28.51
C PRO A 413 -11.06 -10.59 -27.58
N ARG A 414 -10.85 -10.92 -26.30
CA ARG A 414 -10.36 -9.99 -25.29
C ARG A 414 -8.87 -9.72 -25.52
N PRO A 415 -8.42 -8.46 -25.62
CA PRO A 415 -7.00 -8.16 -25.83
C PRO A 415 -6.15 -8.58 -24.63
N HIS A 416 -4.89 -8.90 -24.90
CA HIS A 416 -3.84 -9.00 -23.89
C HIS A 416 -3.64 -7.63 -23.20
N GLN A 417 -3.30 -7.65 -21.92
CA GLN A 417 -3.09 -6.45 -21.11
C GLN A 417 -1.69 -6.46 -20.48
N LEU A 418 -0.96 -5.37 -20.71
CA LEU A 418 0.32 -5.08 -20.08
C LEU A 418 0.23 -3.76 -19.31
N VAL A 419 0.36 -3.83 -17.99
CA VAL A 419 0.39 -2.66 -17.11
C VAL A 419 1.84 -2.34 -16.77
N MET A 420 2.24 -1.07 -16.83
CA MET A 420 3.57 -0.61 -16.44
C MET A 420 3.47 0.33 -15.24
N THR A 421 4.42 0.23 -14.32
CA THR A 421 4.56 1.15 -13.19
C THR A 421 6.02 1.55 -13.03
N ALA A 422 6.29 2.84 -12.76
CA ALA A 422 7.66 3.25 -12.41
C ALA A 422 7.95 3.22 -10.92
N THR A 423 6.96 3.05 -10.05
CA THR A 423 7.22 2.68 -8.66
C THR A 423 7.36 1.17 -8.57
N PRO A 424 8.55 0.64 -8.24
CA PRO A 424 8.67 -0.75 -7.85
C PRO A 424 7.77 -0.98 -6.65
N ILE A 425 7.03 -2.08 -6.67
CA ILE A 425 6.20 -2.50 -5.55
C ILE A 425 6.82 -3.81 -5.07
N PRO A 426 7.04 -4.00 -3.75
CA PRO A 426 7.55 -5.26 -3.26
C PRO A 426 6.72 -6.41 -3.83
N ARG A 427 7.38 -7.48 -4.27
CA ARG A 427 6.72 -8.54 -5.03
C ARG A 427 5.51 -9.10 -4.27
N THR A 428 5.67 -9.34 -2.98
CA THR A 428 4.60 -9.77 -2.05
C THR A 428 3.39 -8.86 -2.10
N LEU A 429 3.58 -7.54 -2.04
CA LEU A 429 2.49 -6.56 -2.11
C LEU A 429 1.88 -6.46 -3.49
N ALA A 430 2.68 -6.57 -4.55
CA ALA A 430 2.17 -6.53 -5.91
C ALA A 430 1.21 -7.71 -6.17
N LEU A 431 1.52 -8.88 -5.61
CA LEU A 431 0.70 -10.07 -5.69
C LEU A 431 -0.59 -9.97 -4.86
N THR A 432 -0.58 -9.24 -3.76
CA THR A 432 -1.80 -8.97 -2.98
C THR A 432 -2.68 -7.90 -3.62
N LEU A 433 -2.09 -6.80 -4.09
CA LEU A 433 -2.83 -5.63 -4.56
C LEU A 433 -3.31 -5.74 -6.01
N TYR A 434 -2.52 -6.40 -6.85
CA TYR A 434 -2.78 -6.56 -8.26
C TYR A 434 -2.91 -8.02 -8.63
N GLY A 435 -3.36 -8.88 -7.70
CA GLY A 435 -3.10 -10.31 -7.74
C GLY A 435 -3.54 -11.08 -8.99
N ASP A 436 -4.41 -10.53 -9.84
CA ASP A 436 -4.73 -11.13 -11.14
C ASP A 436 -3.68 -10.85 -12.24
N LEU A 437 -2.65 -10.05 -11.92
CA LEU A 437 -1.51 -9.72 -12.79
C LEU A 437 -0.29 -10.59 -12.45
N LYS A 438 0.25 -11.29 -13.44
CA LYS A 438 1.61 -11.84 -13.35
C LYS A 438 2.62 -10.69 -13.32
N THR A 439 3.72 -10.81 -12.58
CA THR A 439 4.72 -9.73 -12.46
C THR A 439 5.98 -10.04 -13.27
N SER A 440 6.50 -9.06 -14.01
CA SER A 440 7.86 -9.04 -14.56
C SER A 440 8.64 -7.89 -13.95
N CYS A 441 9.83 -8.14 -13.42
CA CYS A 441 10.62 -7.13 -12.72
C CYS A 441 11.92 -6.83 -13.47
N MET A 442 12.18 -5.55 -13.73
CA MET A 442 13.39 -5.04 -14.35
C MET A 442 14.21 -4.28 -13.31
N LYS A 443 15.32 -4.87 -12.87
CA LYS A 443 16.21 -4.29 -11.84
C LYS A 443 17.38 -3.50 -12.42
N GLU A 444 17.81 -3.82 -13.63
CA GLU A 444 19.02 -3.24 -14.21
C GLU A 444 18.73 -1.90 -14.88
N LEU A 445 19.69 -0.98 -14.79
CA LEU A 445 19.69 0.27 -15.54
C LEU A 445 20.35 0.05 -16.91
N PRO A 446 19.90 0.73 -17.98
CA PRO A 446 20.56 0.68 -19.28
C PRO A 446 22.04 1.10 -19.22
N ARG A 447 22.88 0.53 -20.10
CA ARG A 447 24.31 0.86 -20.20
C ARG A 447 24.50 2.36 -20.50
N GLY A 448 25.47 2.98 -19.83
CA GLY A 448 25.83 4.40 -20.00
C GLY A 448 25.24 5.35 -18.93
N ARG A 449 24.27 4.90 -18.13
CA ARG A 449 23.68 5.71 -17.06
C ARG A 449 24.59 5.74 -15.83
N LYS A 450 24.97 6.95 -15.39
CA LYS A 450 25.73 7.14 -14.15
C LYS A 450 24.78 7.29 -12.95
N PRO A 451 25.12 6.72 -11.79
CA PRO A 451 24.32 6.85 -10.57
C PRO A 451 24.24 8.32 -10.11
N VAL A 452 23.06 8.75 -9.65
CA VAL A 452 22.82 10.12 -9.17
C VAL A 452 23.38 10.31 -7.76
N LYS A 453 24.40 11.15 -7.59
CA LYS A 453 24.94 11.44 -6.25
C LYS A 453 23.92 12.24 -5.46
N THR A 454 23.48 11.70 -4.33
CA THR A 454 22.41 12.29 -3.51
C THR A 454 22.98 12.75 -2.18
N TYR A 455 22.77 14.02 -1.86
CA TYR A 455 23.32 14.67 -0.67
C TYR A 455 22.19 15.23 0.18
N TRP A 456 22.19 14.91 1.47
CA TRP A 456 21.35 15.59 2.46
C TRP A 456 22.16 16.71 3.12
N ILE A 457 21.73 17.96 2.92
CA ILE A 457 22.49 19.16 3.26
C ILE A 457 21.70 20.03 4.24
N LYS A 458 22.41 20.57 5.24
CA LYS A 458 21.87 21.55 6.20
C LYS A 458 21.56 22.87 5.49
N ARG A 459 20.51 23.55 5.93
CA ARG A 459 20.06 24.81 5.32
C ARG A 459 21.12 25.91 5.34
N SER A 460 22.02 25.90 6.31
CA SER A 460 23.16 26.83 6.39
C SER A 460 24.05 26.82 5.14
N ASN A 461 24.17 25.68 4.45
CA ASN A 461 25.07 25.52 3.31
C ASN A 461 24.35 25.77 1.97
N GLN A 462 23.08 26.13 2.00
CA GLN A 462 22.27 26.41 0.81
C GLN A 462 22.93 27.45 -0.13
N PRO A 463 23.51 28.58 0.34
CA PRO A 463 24.13 29.56 -0.56
C PRO A 463 25.31 29.02 -1.38
N GLU A 464 26.02 28.02 -0.87
CA GLU A 464 27.13 27.37 -1.59
C GLU A 464 26.61 26.49 -2.72
N ILE A 465 25.57 25.69 -2.45
CA ILE A 465 24.93 24.85 -3.46
C ILE A 465 24.29 25.69 -4.55
N LEU A 466 23.64 26.81 -4.22
CA LEU A 466 23.07 27.69 -5.24
C LEU A 466 24.15 28.30 -6.16
N ARG A 467 25.37 28.57 -5.65
CA ARG A 467 26.51 28.99 -6.49
C ARG A 467 26.96 27.87 -7.43
N HIS A 468 27.05 26.64 -6.93
CA HIS A 468 27.34 25.46 -7.74
C HIS A 468 26.31 25.26 -8.86
N VAL A 469 25.02 25.36 -8.54
CA VAL A 469 23.94 25.28 -9.55
C VAL A 469 24.09 26.35 -10.62
N ARG A 470 24.46 27.57 -10.26
CA ARG A 470 24.69 28.66 -11.22
C ARG A 470 25.83 28.33 -12.18
N GLN A 471 26.91 27.74 -11.69
CA GLN A 471 28.07 27.36 -12.49
C GLN A 471 27.70 26.27 -13.51
N GLU A 472 27.04 25.20 -13.07
CA GLU A 472 26.58 24.11 -13.93
C GLU A 472 25.53 24.56 -14.95
N VAL A 473 24.62 25.44 -14.58
CA VAL A 473 23.66 26.01 -15.55
C VAL A 473 24.38 26.87 -16.61
N SER A 474 25.46 27.54 -16.22
CA SER A 474 26.26 28.36 -17.14
C SER A 474 27.07 27.52 -18.15
N THR A 475 27.40 26.27 -17.82
CA THR A 475 28.05 25.32 -18.75
C THR A 475 27.05 24.67 -19.71
N GLY A 476 25.76 25.00 -19.61
CA GLY A 476 24.71 24.60 -20.55
C GLY A 476 23.68 23.62 -19.97
N HIS A 477 23.93 23.08 -18.77
CA HIS A 477 23.03 22.15 -18.09
C HIS A 477 21.77 22.84 -17.53
N GLN A 478 20.84 22.02 -17.05
CA GLN A 478 19.55 22.47 -16.53
C GLN A 478 19.29 21.92 -15.12
N ALA A 479 18.50 22.64 -14.33
CA ALA A 479 18.24 22.31 -12.94
C ALA A 479 16.74 22.33 -12.60
N TYR A 480 16.33 21.40 -11.73
CA TYR A 480 15.01 21.38 -11.10
C TYR A 480 15.07 21.90 -9.66
N PHE A 481 14.12 22.74 -9.28
CA PHE A 481 13.88 23.19 -7.90
C PHE A 481 12.48 22.81 -7.46
N ILE A 482 12.37 21.93 -6.46
CA ILE A 482 11.09 21.42 -5.97
C ILE A 482 10.82 21.97 -4.57
N PHE A 483 9.62 22.52 -4.39
CA PHE A 483 9.10 22.99 -3.12
C PHE A 483 7.87 22.17 -2.72
N PRO A 484 7.74 21.74 -1.47
CA PRO A 484 6.57 20.98 -1.03
C PRO A 484 5.36 21.89 -0.86
N LEU A 485 4.18 21.30 -1.06
CA LEU A 485 2.91 21.89 -0.69
C LEU A 485 2.80 21.96 0.84
N ILE A 486 2.41 23.10 1.38
CA ILE A 486 2.10 23.31 2.80
C ILE A 486 0.61 23.00 2.97
N GLN A 487 0.29 22.10 3.89
CA GLN A 487 -1.08 21.56 4.09
C GLN A 487 -2.16 22.59 4.49
N GLU A 488 -1.86 23.90 4.50
CA GLU A 488 -2.75 24.94 5.04
C GLU A 488 -3.64 25.62 3.99
N THR A 489 -3.41 25.45 2.68
CA THR A 489 -4.35 25.68 1.55
C THR A 489 -3.54 25.89 0.27
N GLU A 490 -4.02 25.41 -0.88
CA GLU A 490 -3.37 25.59 -2.19
C GLU A 490 -3.10 27.07 -2.58
N LYS A 491 -3.81 28.03 -1.96
CA LYS A 491 -3.54 29.48 -2.16
C LYS A 491 -2.26 29.93 -1.47
N SER A 492 -1.94 29.40 -0.29
CA SER A 492 -0.73 29.72 0.47
C SER A 492 0.53 29.20 -0.23
N ASP A 493 0.43 28.02 -0.83
CA ASP A 493 1.54 27.32 -1.50
C ASP A 493 2.00 28.02 -2.78
N MET A 494 1.04 28.49 -3.58
CA MET A 494 1.32 29.30 -4.76
C MET A 494 2.11 30.56 -4.36
N LEU A 495 1.68 31.24 -3.29
CA LEU A 495 2.35 32.45 -2.81
C LEU A 495 3.78 32.15 -2.34
N ALA A 496 4.01 31.01 -1.69
CA ALA A 496 5.34 30.60 -1.22
C ALA A 496 6.30 30.33 -2.39
N ALA A 497 5.89 29.54 -3.38
CA ALA A 497 6.78 29.24 -4.51
C ALA A 497 6.95 30.39 -5.50
N THR A 498 5.94 31.24 -5.66
CA THR A 498 6.08 32.46 -6.47
C THR A 498 7.08 33.41 -5.80
N LYS A 499 7.01 33.58 -4.47
CA LYS A 499 7.99 34.36 -3.69
C LYS A 499 9.41 33.79 -3.81
N GLU A 500 9.58 32.48 -3.65
CA GLU A 500 10.91 31.87 -3.79
C GLU A 500 11.40 31.93 -5.24
N TYR A 501 10.54 31.75 -6.25
CA TYR A 501 10.88 31.96 -7.65
C TYR A 501 11.37 33.39 -7.93
N GLU A 502 10.65 34.40 -7.45
CA GLU A 502 11.05 35.81 -7.60
C GLU A 502 12.36 36.11 -6.90
N LYS A 503 12.54 35.61 -5.67
CA LYS A 503 13.78 35.76 -4.90
C LYS A 503 14.97 35.12 -5.61
N LEU A 504 14.80 33.91 -6.15
CA LEU A 504 15.84 33.21 -6.91
C LEU A 504 16.18 33.95 -8.22
N ARG A 505 15.14 34.43 -8.93
CA ARG A 505 15.25 35.17 -10.20
C ARG A 505 15.91 36.54 -10.03
N LEU A 506 15.60 37.27 -8.97
CA LEU A 506 16.18 38.60 -8.69
C LEU A 506 17.53 38.51 -7.98
N GLY A 507 17.80 37.41 -7.28
CA GLY A 507 19.03 37.18 -6.51
C GLY A 507 20.10 36.44 -7.32
N ILE A 508 20.43 35.22 -6.89
CA ILE A 508 21.61 34.49 -7.35
C ILE A 508 21.51 34.02 -8.81
N PHE A 509 20.31 33.85 -9.36
CA PHE A 509 20.11 33.41 -10.74
C PHE A 509 19.69 34.56 -11.67
N ARG A 510 19.98 35.81 -11.29
CA ARG A 510 19.72 36.98 -12.14
C ARG A 510 20.35 36.81 -13.52
N GLY A 511 19.52 36.92 -14.56
CA GLY A 511 19.92 36.78 -15.97
C GLY A 511 19.79 35.36 -16.53
N ILE A 512 19.44 34.36 -15.71
CA ILE A 512 19.21 32.99 -16.18
C ILE A 512 17.73 32.79 -16.53
N PRO A 513 17.39 32.15 -17.67
CA PRO A 513 16.01 31.81 -18.00
C PRO A 513 15.42 30.81 -16.99
N MET A 514 14.37 31.23 -16.28
CA MET A 514 13.69 30.41 -15.26
C MET A 514 12.19 30.27 -15.55
N GLY A 515 11.64 29.08 -15.32
CA GLY A 515 10.20 28.79 -15.40
C GLY A 515 9.62 28.41 -14.04
N LEU A 516 8.34 28.69 -13.82
CA LEU A 516 7.58 28.30 -12.62
C LEU A 516 6.41 27.41 -13.03
N VAL A 517 6.29 26.24 -12.40
CA VAL A 517 5.20 25.29 -12.61
C VAL A 517 4.47 25.01 -11.30
N HIS A 518 3.16 25.26 -11.27
CA HIS A 518 2.32 24.95 -10.11
C HIS A 518 1.00 24.30 -10.53
N GLY A 519 0.32 23.65 -9.58
CA GLY A 519 -0.89 22.85 -9.84
C GLY A 519 -2.05 23.59 -10.51
N ARG A 520 -2.13 24.92 -10.36
CA ARG A 520 -3.18 25.76 -10.98
C ARG A 520 -2.91 26.25 -12.39
N LEU A 521 -1.72 25.98 -12.95
CA LEU A 521 -1.50 26.30 -14.36
C LEU A 521 -2.45 25.45 -15.20
N GLU A 522 -3.05 26.07 -16.20
CA GLU A 522 -3.80 25.34 -17.21
C GLU A 522 -2.89 24.32 -17.88
N ALA A 523 -3.44 23.17 -18.28
CA ALA A 523 -2.65 22.07 -18.82
C ALA A 523 -1.78 22.52 -20.01
N TYR A 524 -2.33 23.37 -20.88
CA TYR A 524 -1.62 23.96 -22.02
C TYR A 524 -0.42 24.82 -21.63
N GLU A 525 -0.56 25.68 -20.60
CA GLU A 525 0.53 26.53 -20.13
C GLU A 525 1.66 25.71 -19.50
N ARG A 526 1.28 24.71 -18.71
CA ARG A 526 2.23 23.76 -18.11
C ARG A 526 3.01 23.03 -19.21
N ASP A 527 2.33 22.47 -20.20
CA ASP A 527 2.96 21.73 -21.29
C ASP A 527 3.88 22.62 -22.14
N SER A 528 3.50 23.89 -22.36
CA SER A 528 4.33 24.89 -23.05
C SER A 528 5.64 25.16 -22.28
N LEU A 529 5.56 25.43 -20.97
CA LEU A 529 6.74 25.65 -20.12
C LEU A 529 7.64 24.41 -20.05
N MET A 530 7.04 23.23 -19.94
CA MET A 530 7.78 21.96 -19.94
C MET A 530 8.47 21.72 -21.29
N THR A 531 7.84 22.11 -22.40
CA THR A 531 8.44 22.02 -23.75
C THR A 531 9.60 23.00 -23.91
N ALA A 532 9.45 24.24 -23.44
CA ALA A 532 10.52 25.24 -23.43
C ALA A 532 11.71 24.79 -22.57
N PHE A 533 11.42 24.16 -21.41
CA PHE A 533 12.45 23.54 -20.59
C PHE A 533 13.14 22.38 -21.33
N HIS A 534 12.40 21.48 -21.97
CA HIS A 534 13.01 20.38 -22.73
C HIS A 534 13.90 20.87 -23.90
N ARG A 535 13.55 21.98 -24.55
CA ARG A 535 14.37 22.60 -25.61
C ARG A 535 15.59 23.36 -25.10
N GLY A 536 15.73 23.53 -23.79
CA GLY A 536 16.83 24.27 -23.16
C GLY A 536 16.65 25.80 -23.16
N GLU A 537 15.49 26.30 -23.58
CA GLU A 537 15.13 27.73 -23.54
C GLU A 537 14.99 28.21 -22.09
N ILE A 538 14.42 27.35 -21.22
CA ILE A 538 14.40 27.53 -19.77
C ILE A 538 15.52 26.70 -19.17
N LYS A 539 16.39 27.30 -18.35
CA LYS A 539 17.50 26.59 -17.72
C LYS A 539 17.19 26.08 -16.32
N ILE A 540 16.33 26.78 -15.59
CA ILE A 540 15.92 26.38 -14.24
C ILE A 540 14.40 26.28 -14.17
N LEU A 541 13.88 25.14 -13.72
CA LEU A 541 12.45 24.93 -13.52
C LEU A 541 12.12 24.83 -12.03
N VAL A 542 11.30 25.75 -11.54
CA VAL A 542 10.78 25.77 -10.16
C VAL A 542 9.39 25.12 -10.14
N ALA A 543 9.14 24.17 -9.24
CA ALA A 543 7.87 23.47 -9.15
C ALA A 543 7.38 23.23 -7.70
N THR A 544 6.06 23.34 -7.45
CA THR A 544 5.43 23.04 -6.14
C THR A 544 4.79 21.66 -6.03
N SER A 545 4.33 21.13 -7.16
CA SER A 545 3.76 19.80 -7.22
C SER A 545 4.87 18.81 -7.54
N VAL A 546 4.69 17.56 -7.09
CA VAL A 546 5.44 16.42 -7.64
C VAL A 546 5.42 16.59 -9.15
N ILE A 547 6.58 16.55 -9.80
CA ILE A 547 6.69 16.54 -11.25
C ILE A 547 6.10 15.21 -11.74
N GLU A 548 4.76 15.16 -11.80
CA GLU A 548 3.98 14.07 -12.36
C GLU A 548 4.13 14.05 -13.89
N VAL A 549 4.48 15.19 -14.50
CA VAL A 549 4.70 15.30 -15.94
C VAL A 549 6.02 14.61 -16.28
N GLY A 550 5.94 13.43 -16.88
CA GLY A 550 7.07 12.55 -17.15
C GLY A 550 8.04 13.01 -18.23
N VAL A 551 8.45 14.27 -18.21
CA VAL A 551 9.38 14.81 -19.20
C VAL A 551 10.78 14.29 -18.95
N ASP A 552 11.24 13.48 -19.89
CA ASP A 552 12.63 13.08 -20.02
C ASP A 552 13.45 14.29 -20.51
N ASN A 553 14.31 14.86 -19.66
CA ASN A 553 15.27 15.88 -20.09
C ASN A 553 16.71 15.38 -19.85
N PRO A 554 17.41 14.89 -20.89
CA PRO A 554 18.78 14.42 -20.78
C PRO A 554 19.78 15.48 -20.30
N ASN A 555 19.48 16.77 -20.51
CA ASN A 555 20.34 17.90 -20.13
C ASN A 555 20.14 18.35 -18.67
N ALA A 556 19.13 17.81 -17.97
CA ALA A 556 18.88 18.11 -16.57
C ALA A 556 19.79 17.25 -15.66
N THR A 557 20.83 17.87 -15.11
CA THR A 557 21.83 17.21 -14.27
C THR A 557 21.65 17.49 -12.78
N LEU A 558 20.87 18.51 -12.42
CA LEU A 558 20.72 18.97 -11.04
C LEU A 558 19.27 18.90 -10.55
N MET A 559 19.07 18.32 -9.36
CA MET A 559 17.79 18.27 -8.65
C MET A 559 17.94 18.87 -7.26
N ILE A 560 17.16 19.89 -6.94
CA ILE A 560 17.14 20.54 -5.64
C ILE A 560 15.75 20.37 -5.04
N ILE A 561 15.67 19.74 -3.87
CA ILE A 561 14.40 19.50 -3.18
C ILE A 561 14.45 20.22 -1.83
N GLU A 562 13.60 21.24 -1.68
CA GLU A 562 13.43 22.01 -0.45
C GLU A 562 12.49 21.30 0.53
N ASN A 563 12.72 21.46 1.82
CA ASN A 563 11.99 20.79 2.91
C ASN A 563 11.66 19.32 2.60
N ALA A 564 12.68 18.55 2.18
CA ALA A 564 12.56 17.20 1.63
C ALA A 564 11.85 16.23 2.59
N GLU A 565 11.91 16.47 3.90
CA GLU A 565 11.23 15.67 4.93
C GLU A 565 9.70 15.64 4.78
N ARG A 566 9.12 16.61 4.06
CA ARG A 566 7.67 16.69 3.82
C ARG A 566 7.18 15.77 2.70
N PHE A 567 8.08 15.27 1.87
CA PHE A 567 7.73 14.35 0.80
C PHE A 567 7.83 12.90 1.27
N GLY A 568 6.98 12.04 0.71
CA GLY A 568 7.11 10.59 0.88
C GLY A 568 8.36 10.03 0.19
N LEU A 569 8.90 8.91 0.67
CA LEU A 569 10.17 8.37 0.14
C LEU A 569 10.06 7.99 -1.35
N SER A 570 8.95 7.37 -1.75
CA SER A 570 8.65 7.06 -3.15
C SER A 570 8.58 8.30 -4.04
N GLN A 571 8.01 9.41 -3.56
CA GLN A 571 7.96 10.69 -4.29
C GLN A 571 9.37 11.26 -4.47
N LEU A 572 10.18 11.25 -3.42
CA LEU A 572 11.58 11.69 -3.48
C LEU A 572 12.39 10.89 -4.49
N HIS A 573 12.21 9.56 -4.53
CA HIS A 573 12.85 8.71 -5.52
C HIS A 573 12.38 9.00 -6.95
N GLN A 574 11.06 9.12 -7.17
CA GLN A 574 10.53 9.50 -8.49
C GLN A 574 11.13 10.82 -8.99
N MET A 575 11.23 11.83 -8.11
CA MET A 575 11.84 13.13 -8.43
C MET A 575 13.32 12.96 -8.77
N ARG A 576 14.10 12.26 -7.93
CA ARG A 576 15.51 11.94 -8.21
C ARG A 576 15.69 11.22 -9.55
N GLY A 577 14.78 10.32 -9.92
CA GLY A 577 14.79 9.58 -11.19
C GLY A 577 14.50 10.43 -12.45
N ARG A 578 14.13 11.71 -12.29
CA ARG A 578 13.96 12.66 -13.40
C ARG A 578 15.28 13.22 -13.92
N ILE A 579 16.37 13.14 -13.15
CA ILE A 579 17.72 13.54 -13.57
C ILE A 579 18.60 12.30 -13.84
N GLY A 580 19.80 12.53 -14.41
CA GLY A 580 20.72 11.44 -14.73
C GLY A 580 20.25 10.56 -15.88
N ARG A 581 19.61 11.15 -16.89
CA ARG A 581 19.15 10.45 -18.11
C ARG A 581 20.10 10.58 -19.30
N GLY A 582 21.08 11.48 -19.22
CA GLY A 582 22.18 11.62 -20.19
C GLY A 582 23.49 10.96 -19.71
N GLU A 583 24.58 11.25 -20.42
CA GLU A 583 25.93 10.74 -20.12
C GLU A 583 26.65 11.50 -18.99
N HIS A 584 26.12 12.68 -18.64
CA HIS A 584 26.66 13.57 -17.62
C HIS A 584 26.33 13.07 -16.21
N ALA A 585 27.29 13.27 -15.29
CA ALA A 585 27.05 13.02 -13.87
C ALA A 585 25.93 13.94 -13.37
N SER A 586 25.05 13.43 -12.52
CA SER A 586 23.91 14.17 -12.00
C SER A 586 23.89 14.12 -10.48
N GLU A 587 23.41 15.21 -9.88
CA GLU A 587 23.44 15.44 -8.44
C GLU A 587 22.06 15.83 -7.91
N CYS A 588 21.69 15.27 -6.77
CA CYS A 588 20.44 15.53 -6.07
C CYS A 588 20.74 16.10 -4.69
N PHE A 589 20.25 17.30 -4.40
CA PHE A 589 20.42 18.00 -3.13
C PHE A 589 19.10 18.05 -2.38
N LEU A 590 19.08 17.44 -1.19
CA LEU A 590 17.94 17.42 -0.28
C LEU A 590 18.20 18.44 0.83
N PHE A 591 17.39 19.50 0.87
CA PHE A 591 17.38 20.45 1.97
C PHE A 591 16.24 20.09 2.92
N GLY A 592 16.54 19.90 4.20
CA GLY A 592 15.52 19.54 5.18
C GLY A 592 16.08 19.37 6.58
N GLU A 593 15.28 19.76 7.57
CA GLU A 593 15.57 19.62 9.00
C GLU A 593 14.44 18.80 9.66
N PRO A 594 14.37 17.48 9.42
CA PRO A 594 13.34 16.62 9.97
C PRO A 594 13.34 16.66 11.50
N LYS A 595 12.18 16.93 12.08
CA LYS A 595 11.98 16.92 13.55
C LYS A 595 11.67 15.53 14.12
N THR A 596 11.34 14.57 13.25
CA THR A 596 10.94 13.20 13.63
C THR A 596 12.02 12.19 13.25
N GLU A 597 12.10 11.07 13.97
CA GLU A 597 12.99 9.95 13.63
C GLU A 597 12.63 9.36 12.26
N GLU A 598 11.34 9.26 11.94
CA GLU A 598 10.87 8.78 10.64
C GLU A 598 11.35 9.66 9.48
N GLY A 599 11.28 10.99 9.64
CA GLY A 599 11.75 11.94 8.64
C GLY A 599 13.27 11.86 8.42
N ASN A 600 14.04 11.66 9.51
CA ASN A 600 15.49 11.43 9.43
C ASN A 600 15.81 10.14 8.68
N ARG A 601 15.13 9.04 9.04
CA ARG A 601 15.34 7.74 8.42
C ARG A 601 15.04 7.79 6.92
N ARG A 602 13.96 8.47 6.53
CA ARG A 602 13.56 8.69 5.14
C ARG A 602 14.65 9.35 4.30
N LEU A 603 15.16 10.50 4.74
CA LEU A 603 16.22 11.22 4.02
C LEU A 603 17.52 10.40 3.96
N GLN A 604 17.86 9.71 5.06
CA GLN A 604 19.02 8.84 5.12
C GLN A 604 18.96 7.71 4.09
N ILE A 605 17.84 7.00 3.98
CA ILE A 605 17.67 5.90 3.01
C ILE A 605 17.91 6.39 1.57
N LEU A 606 17.37 7.56 1.21
CA LEU A 606 17.53 8.10 -0.15
C LEU A 606 18.99 8.45 -0.49
N THR A 607 19.81 8.79 0.52
CA THR A 607 21.25 9.03 0.32
C THR A 607 22.07 7.74 0.21
N GLN A 608 21.57 6.62 0.76
CA GLN A 608 22.30 5.36 0.83
C GLN A 608 22.09 4.45 -0.37
N THR A 609 20.89 4.45 -0.96
CA THR A 609 20.56 3.54 -2.06
C THR A 609 19.90 4.26 -3.24
N GLN A 610 20.17 3.76 -4.44
CA GLN A 610 19.46 4.15 -5.65
C GLN A 610 18.41 3.15 -6.11
N ASP A 611 18.42 1.95 -5.54
CA ASP A 611 17.54 0.87 -5.93
C ASP A 611 16.09 1.19 -5.50
N GLY A 612 15.23 1.39 -6.50
CA GLY A 612 13.82 1.66 -6.27
C GLY A 612 13.05 0.55 -5.56
N PHE A 613 13.49 -0.71 -5.64
CA PHE A 613 12.86 -1.81 -4.90
C PHE A 613 13.15 -1.70 -3.41
N VAL A 614 14.42 -1.48 -3.03
CA VAL A 614 14.82 -1.25 -1.64
C VAL A 614 14.12 -0.03 -1.08
N ILE A 615 14.02 1.05 -1.86
CA ILE A 615 13.31 2.26 -1.46
C ILE A 615 11.82 1.97 -1.23
N ALA A 616 11.18 1.21 -2.11
CA ALA A 616 9.76 0.88 -1.96
C ALA A 616 9.49 0.01 -0.71
N GLU A 617 10.38 -0.94 -0.41
CA GLU A 617 10.31 -1.75 0.81
C GLU A 617 10.45 -0.88 2.07
N GLU A 618 11.44 0.01 2.11
CA GLU A 618 11.64 0.89 3.27
C GLU A 618 10.55 1.95 3.40
N ASP A 619 10.03 2.53 2.30
CA ASP A 619 8.88 3.47 2.33
C ASP A 619 7.65 2.80 2.94
N LEU A 620 7.42 1.53 2.60
CA LEU A 620 6.30 0.75 3.12
C LEU A 620 6.48 0.39 4.60
N LYS A 621 7.70 0.04 5.04
CA LYS A 621 8.02 -0.17 6.46
C LYS A 621 7.80 1.10 7.29
N LEU A 622 8.18 2.26 6.74
CA LEU A 622 8.03 3.56 7.41
C LEU A 622 6.56 4.01 7.53
N ARG A 623 5.76 3.87 6.46
CA ARG A 623 4.34 4.27 6.47
C ARG A 623 3.42 3.26 7.15
N GLY A 624 3.86 2.00 7.25
CA GLY A 624 3.03 0.87 7.60
C GLY A 624 2.05 0.50 6.46
N PRO A 625 1.53 -0.73 6.45
CA PRO A 625 0.67 -1.23 5.38
C PRO A 625 -0.60 -0.37 5.16
N GLY A 626 -1.14 0.23 6.22
CA GLY A 626 -2.44 0.91 6.23
C GLY A 626 -2.58 2.09 5.26
N GLU A 627 -1.53 2.85 4.94
CA GLU A 627 -1.63 3.96 3.98
C GLU A 627 -1.60 3.50 2.52
N PHE A 628 -0.87 2.44 2.20
CA PHE A 628 -0.77 1.92 0.82
C PHE A 628 -2.10 1.31 0.35
N PHE A 629 -2.88 0.74 1.27
CA PHE A 629 -4.23 0.22 1.00
C PHE A 629 -5.32 1.30 0.83
N GLY A 630 -4.97 2.59 0.79
CA GLY A 630 -5.93 3.65 0.42
C GLY A 630 -7.00 3.90 1.49
N THR A 631 -6.58 4.01 2.75
CA THR A 631 -7.42 4.23 3.95
C THR A 631 -8.29 5.49 3.97
N ARG A 632 -8.42 6.25 2.87
CA ARG A 632 -9.34 7.41 2.81
C ARG A 632 -10.52 7.28 1.86
N GLN A 633 -10.59 6.29 0.96
CA GLN A 633 -11.73 6.20 0.03
C GLN A 633 -12.40 4.83 -0.08
N SER A 634 -11.73 3.71 0.24
CA SER A 634 -12.35 2.37 0.13
C SER A 634 -12.53 1.61 1.45
N GLY A 635 -11.84 1.98 2.55
CA GLY A 635 -12.18 1.56 3.92
C GLY A 635 -12.15 0.06 4.27
N GLU A 636 -11.84 -0.82 3.32
CA GLU A 636 -11.75 -2.27 3.52
C GLU A 636 -10.27 -2.68 3.64
N PHE A 637 -9.85 -3.09 4.84
CA PHE A 637 -8.59 -3.80 5.00
C PHE A 637 -8.70 -5.16 4.32
N LEU A 638 -7.74 -5.48 3.44
CA LEU A 638 -7.70 -6.76 2.70
C LEU A 638 -7.54 -7.97 3.64
N PHE A 639 -6.82 -7.79 4.76
CA PHE A 639 -6.59 -8.78 5.80
C PHE A 639 -6.87 -8.18 7.18
N ARG A 640 -7.38 -8.97 8.14
CA ARG A 640 -7.72 -8.47 9.49
C ARG A 640 -6.53 -8.50 10.43
N ILE A 641 -5.69 -9.53 10.32
CA ILE A 641 -4.49 -9.72 11.14
C ILE A 641 -3.24 -9.84 10.27
N GLY A 642 -3.35 -10.55 9.14
CA GLY A 642 -2.20 -10.85 8.28
C GLY A 642 -1.56 -9.57 7.75
N ASN A 643 -0.25 -9.47 7.90
CA ASN A 643 0.54 -8.41 7.30
C ASN A 643 1.45 -9.03 6.24
N PRO A 644 1.16 -8.87 4.93
CA PRO A 644 1.95 -9.46 3.84
C PRO A 644 3.46 -9.19 3.88
N MET A 645 3.89 -8.17 4.63
CA MET A 645 5.30 -7.81 4.80
C MET A 645 5.95 -8.52 5.98
N GLU A 646 5.31 -8.48 7.14
CA GLU A 646 5.83 -9.14 8.34
C GLU A 646 5.68 -10.66 8.26
N ASP A 647 4.65 -11.12 7.54
CA ASP A 647 4.26 -12.51 7.39
C ASP A 647 4.56 -13.06 5.98
N GLU A 648 5.58 -12.52 5.29
CA GLU A 648 5.94 -12.92 3.91
C GLU A 648 6.10 -14.43 3.76
N ALA A 649 6.75 -15.09 4.72
CA ALA A 649 6.95 -16.54 4.69
C ALA A 649 5.62 -17.32 4.68
N LEU A 650 4.63 -16.87 5.47
CA LEU A 650 3.30 -17.49 5.51
C LEU A 650 2.52 -17.23 4.23
N LEU A 651 2.63 -16.03 3.65
CA LEU A 651 2.00 -15.70 2.37
C LEU A 651 2.54 -16.59 1.25
N LEU A 652 3.87 -16.75 1.17
CA LEU A 652 4.50 -17.62 0.17
C LEU A 652 4.08 -19.08 0.34
N GLN A 653 4.04 -19.59 1.58
CA GLN A 653 3.58 -20.94 1.87
C GLN A 653 2.11 -21.15 1.49
N ALA A 654 1.23 -20.22 1.88
CA ALA A 654 -0.20 -20.27 1.55
C ALA A 654 -0.42 -20.28 0.03
N ARG A 655 0.34 -19.46 -0.71
CA ARG A 655 0.31 -19.42 -2.16
C ARG A 655 0.75 -20.74 -2.79
N GLU A 656 1.86 -21.32 -2.34
CA GLU A 656 2.35 -22.57 -2.91
C GLU A 656 1.32 -23.70 -2.73
N CYS A 657 0.72 -23.78 -1.55
CA CYS A 657 -0.38 -24.71 -1.26
C CYS A 657 -1.59 -24.46 -2.17
N ALA A 658 -2.03 -23.21 -2.30
CA ALA A 658 -3.15 -22.85 -3.16
C ALA A 658 -2.88 -23.20 -4.65
N SER A 659 -1.66 -22.94 -5.14
CA SER A 659 -1.27 -23.24 -6.54
C SER A 659 -1.37 -24.71 -6.82
N ARG A 660 -0.77 -25.55 -5.95
CA ARG A 660 -0.81 -27.01 -6.07
C ARG A 660 -2.25 -27.53 -6.08
N LEU A 661 -3.13 -26.97 -5.24
CA LEU A 661 -4.53 -27.40 -5.14
C LEU A 661 -5.38 -27.02 -6.35
N VAL A 662 -5.16 -25.83 -6.92
CA VAL A 662 -5.90 -25.36 -8.11
C VAL A 662 -5.40 -26.06 -9.39
N GLU A 663 -4.08 -26.28 -9.51
CA GLU A 663 -3.47 -26.96 -10.66
C GLU A 663 -3.81 -28.45 -10.74
N SER A 664 -3.86 -29.13 -9.59
CA SER A 664 -4.24 -30.56 -9.52
C SER A 664 -5.74 -30.81 -9.70
N GLU A 665 -6.56 -29.74 -9.78
CA GLU A 665 -8.03 -29.77 -9.80
C GLU A 665 -8.68 -30.46 -8.58
N VAL A 666 -7.88 -30.86 -7.58
CA VAL A 666 -8.34 -31.51 -6.35
C VAL A 666 -9.27 -30.58 -5.59
N PHE A 667 -8.98 -29.27 -5.57
CA PHE A 667 -9.84 -28.31 -4.90
C PHE A 667 -11.26 -28.35 -5.46
N GLU A 668 -11.44 -28.37 -6.79
CA GLU A 668 -12.76 -28.38 -7.43
C GLU A 668 -13.48 -29.73 -7.27
N LYS A 669 -12.75 -30.84 -7.41
CA LYS A 669 -13.33 -32.19 -7.48
C LYS A 669 -13.54 -32.88 -6.13
N SER A 670 -12.75 -32.56 -5.11
CA SER A 670 -12.82 -33.24 -3.81
C SER A 670 -13.91 -32.65 -2.92
N GLU A 671 -14.65 -33.53 -2.25
CA GLU A 671 -15.64 -33.19 -1.22
C GLU A 671 -14.97 -32.73 0.09
N GLN A 672 -13.73 -33.13 0.35
CA GLN A 672 -13.00 -32.74 1.57
C GLN A 672 -12.81 -31.23 1.69
N TRP A 673 -12.79 -30.51 0.56
CA TRP A 673 -12.65 -29.06 0.51
C TRP A 673 -13.98 -28.30 0.53
N GLN A 674 -15.12 -28.98 0.71
CA GLN A 674 -16.43 -28.36 0.62
C GLN A 674 -16.63 -27.25 1.67
N ALA A 675 -16.11 -27.44 2.88
CA ALA A 675 -16.14 -26.41 3.92
C ALA A 675 -15.36 -25.14 3.51
N THR A 676 -14.17 -25.29 2.90
CA THR A 676 -13.41 -24.16 2.32
C THR A 676 -14.17 -23.50 1.17
N LYS A 677 -14.80 -24.26 0.25
CA LYS A 677 -15.59 -23.69 -0.86
C LYS A 677 -16.76 -22.86 -0.35
N ASN A 678 -17.53 -23.40 0.59
CA ASN A 678 -18.64 -22.70 1.23
C ASN A 678 -18.15 -21.39 1.88
N LEU A 679 -16.98 -21.40 2.51
CA LEU A 679 -16.37 -20.21 3.08
C LEU A 679 -16.00 -19.16 2.02
N LEU A 680 -15.42 -19.59 0.89
CA LEU A 680 -15.06 -18.71 -0.22
C LEU A 680 -16.28 -18.06 -0.88
N ASP A 681 -17.37 -18.81 -1.04
CA ASP A 681 -18.63 -18.30 -1.61
C ASP A 681 -19.30 -17.28 -0.69
N LEU A 682 -19.20 -17.50 0.62
CA LEU A 682 -19.67 -16.55 1.62
C LEU A 682 -18.81 -15.28 1.63
N MET A 683 -17.50 -15.38 1.48
CA MET A 683 -16.68 -14.18 1.33
C MET A 683 -17.08 -13.47 0.03
N THR A 684 -17.89 -12.42 0.04
CA THR A 684 -18.05 -11.56 -1.14
C THR A 684 -16.96 -10.49 -1.12
N LEU A 685 -15.84 -10.70 -1.84
CA LEU A 685 -14.99 -9.56 -2.21
C LEU A 685 -15.80 -8.72 -3.21
N LYS A 686 -16.17 -7.50 -2.82
CA LYS A 686 -16.61 -6.46 -3.75
C LYS A 686 -15.38 -6.01 -4.55
N TYR A 687 -15.10 -6.67 -5.68
CA TYR A 687 -14.14 -6.17 -6.67
C TYR A 687 -14.78 -6.03 -8.04
#